data_AF-F3AMA0-F1
#
_entry.id   AF-F3AMA0-F1
#
_cell.length_a   1.000
_cell.length_b   1.000
_cell.length_c   1.000
_cell.angle_alpha   90.00
_cell.angle_beta   90.00
_cell.angle_gamma   90.00
#
_symmetry.space_group_name_H-M   'P 1'
#
loop_
_entity.id
_entity.type
_entity.pdbx_description
1 polymer ?
#
loop_
_entity_poly.entity_id
_entity_poly.type
_entity_poly.pdbx_seq_one_letter_code
_entity_poly.pdbx_strand_id
1 'polypeptide(L)'
;MGKSKKLIVMAILLILTFCSGYQMETRAEEHIDRPYTGMDEEGNIYAVESESGLVDETVTTYAEEAQVVNFNTKGSAAVTEYTEAYTGNAGYTNGGYGADAAYLGTENGKVKFMLSGVVGYVNQNQVQIVKKSSAKSISHYKVSDGWIVHALTYNMNQTNYAGQIRVGKAPSYLVQGNTYYSYDGHYFYTDYSIMLEDYKAENRNRAVNAQNPYFNYFQYLPFRSMTSYNSDSLDASVEVMLSSMYGGGSSKLRATGNSMIQNQNTYGVNGLLMLSIAANESAWGTSSIAQNKNNLFGLNAVDSSPGTSADTYADVNTCIKNFAQGYMSKGYLHPSDWRYFGGFLGNKASGVNVKYASDPYWGEKAAAIAWNLDEKMGNQDQFEYTIGIKDVLSTNHNNYPIYMESNSAAASYQSKNQATTAYLILDSQSENGLYMIQSDGLINSSKTGLDASSGVYDFENMHAYIGSSNLVIVNEGRELTGVDAFRDVISGGWYYDYVKYVYDRGIMTGMNGRYFGVAENLKRAQFATIIYRIAGSPEVKYEPVFWDVPDGTFYTSAAIWAQMNDIITGYTSDGSFGGGDDITREQMATIMFRYAQHCGYDTSQRGDISMYPDATNVSGFASEAMQWASAIGLIKGDNGMLNPQGSASRVHCAAIITRFMEFYKL
;
A
#
# COMPACT_ATOMS: atom_id res chain seq x y z
N MET A 1 39.93 -61.77 -43.32
CA MET A 1 39.06 -61.04 -44.29
C MET A 1 38.03 -60.23 -43.51
N GLY A 2 37.96 -58.92 -43.77
CA GLY A 2 36.70 -58.15 -43.75
C GLY A 2 36.09 -57.65 -42.42
N LYS A 3 36.24 -56.35 -42.19
CA LYS A 3 35.54 -55.45 -41.24
C LYS A 3 33.99 -55.48 -41.31
N SER A 4 33.32 -55.11 -40.20
CA SER A 4 32.22 -54.10 -40.09
C SER A 4 31.51 -54.16 -38.72
N LYS A 5 31.74 -53.22 -37.78
CA LYS A 5 30.85 -52.11 -37.31
C LYS A 5 29.51 -52.58 -36.69
N LYS A 6 28.97 -52.14 -35.53
CA LYS A 6 29.12 -51.01 -34.58
C LYS A 6 28.41 -51.43 -33.27
N LEU A 7 29.01 -51.28 -32.08
CA LEU A 7 28.76 -50.22 -31.08
C LEU A 7 27.30 -50.06 -30.59
N ILE A 8 26.96 -50.59 -29.40
CA ILE A 8 26.35 -49.87 -28.25
C ILE A 8 26.87 -50.57 -26.98
N VAL A 9 27.65 -49.87 -26.16
CA VAL A 9 28.29 -50.35 -24.93
C VAL A 9 27.66 -49.64 -23.72
N MET A 10 27.32 -50.49 -22.76
CA MET A 10 27.07 -50.29 -21.34
C MET A 10 28.09 -49.35 -20.66
N ALA A 11 27.64 -48.32 -19.94
CA ALA A 11 28.42 -47.73 -18.85
C ALA A 11 27.51 -46.92 -17.90
N ILE A 12 27.36 -47.45 -16.68
CA ILE A 12 26.89 -46.76 -15.49
C ILE A 12 27.90 -45.63 -15.20
N LEU A 13 27.43 -44.38 -15.19
CA LEU A 13 28.20 -43.25 -14.70
C LEU A 13 27.31 -42.40 -13.78
N LEU A 14 27.81 -42.20 -12.56
CA LEU A 14 27.48 -41.15 -11.60
C LEU A 14 26.62 -40.00 -12.17
N ILE A 15 25.40 -39.83 -11.66
CA ILE A 15 24.71 -38.55 -11.69
C ILE A 15 24.72 -38.01 -10.26
N LEU A 16 25.81 -37.31 -9.95
CA LEU A 16 25.80 -36.20 -8.98
C LEU A 16 25.01 -35.08 -9.65
N THR A 17 23.73 -34.95 -9.31
CA THR A 17 22.95 -33.76 -9.66
C THR A 17 23.43 -32.61 -8.78
N PHE A 18 24.46 -31.91 -9.26
CA PHE A 18 24.72 -30.52 -8.92
C PHE A 18 23.51 -29.70 -9.41
N CYS A 19 22.46 -29.63 -8.60
CA CYS A 19 21.51 -28.52 -8.66
C CYS A 19 22.06 -27.39 -7.79
N SER A 20 23.22 -26.83 -8.16
CA SER A 20 23.51 -25.45 -7.81
C SER A 20 22.65 -24.60 -8.75
N GLY A 21 21.39 -24.42 -8.36
CA GLY A 21 20.54 -23.44 -8.98
C GLY A 21 21.24 -22.10 -8.84
N TYR A 22 21.71 -21.55 -9.97
CA TYR A 22 21.87 -20.12 -10.11
C TYR A 22 20.48 -19.53 -9.84
N GLN A 23 20.21 -19.18 -8.57
CA GLN A 23 19.12 -18.28 -8.25
C GLN A 23 19.51 -16.94 -8.88
N MET A 24 18.75 -16.50 -9.89
CA MET A 24 18.84 -15.12 -10.35
C MET A 24 18.49 -14.22 -9.18
N GLU A 25 19.50 -13.67 -8.53
CA GLU A 25 19.35 -12.64 -7.52
C GLU A 25 18.83 -11.37 -8.19
N THR A 26 17.52 -11.21 -8.24
CA THR A 26 16.89 -9.91 -8.53
C THR A 26 16.87 -9.12 -7.22
N ARG A 27 18.01 -8.51 -6.87
CA ARG A 27 18.13 -7.54 -5.77
C ARG A 27 17.76 -6.16 -6.31
N ALA A 28 17.14 -5.32 -5.49
CA ALA A 28 16.87 -3.93 -5.83
C ALA A 28 17.75 -3.05 -4.93
N GLU A 29 19.07 -2.99 -5.20
CA GLU A 29 19.97 -2.06 -4.49
C GLU A 29 21.20 -1.59 -5.26
N GLU A 30 21.36 -0.27 -5.32
CA GLU A 30 22.44 0.39 -6.03
C GLU A 30 23.66 0.71 -5.14
N HIS A 31 24.80 -0.01 -5.21
CA HIS A 31 26.13 0.55 -4.85
C HIS A 31 27.40 0.10 -5.65
N ILE A 32 27.76 0.86 -6.70
CA ILE A 32 29.10 1.27 -7.18
C ILE A 32 28.81 2.62 -7.85
N ASP A 33 29.46 3.67 -7.36
CA ASP A 33 29.36 5.10 -7.74
C ASP A 33 28.44 6.02 -6.90
N ARG A 34 27.83 5.55 -5.80
CA ARG A 34 27.09 6.43 -4.87
C ARG A 34 27.61 6.36 -3.42
N PRO A 35 27.85 7.51 -2.74
CA PRO A 35 28.21 7.54 -1.32
C PRO A 35 27.05 7.03 -0.44
N TYR A 36 27.37 6.56 0.78
CA TYR A 36 26.39 6.16 1.80
C TYR A 36 25.38 7.26 2.02
N THR A 37 24.13 6.92 2.30
CA THR A 37 23.11 7.93 2.56
C THR A 37 22.66 7.97 4.01
N GLY A 38 22.73 9.17 4.57
CA GLY A 38 22.03 9.56 5.79
C GLY A 38 20.65 10.11 5.47
N MET A 39 19.80 10.17 6.50
CA MET A 39 18.52 10.85 6.44
C MET A 39 18.35 11.69 7.70
N ASP A 40 17.93 12.95 7.58
CA ASP A 40 17.55 13.78 8.72
C ASP A 40 16.04 13.71 9.02
N GLU A 41 15.62 14.47 10.04
CA GLU A 41 14.25 14.41 10.56
C GLU A 41 13.22 14.90 9.52
N GLU A 42 13.64 15.76 8.59
CA GLU A 42 12.85 16.32 7.51
C GLU A 42 12.79 15.41 6.26
N GLY A 43 13.52 14.29 6.27
CA GLY A 43 13.57 13.35 5.14
C GLY A 43 14.55 13.76 4.04
N ASN A 44 15.48 14.67 4.32
CA ASN A 44 16.56 14.99 3.40
C ASN A 44 17.52 13.81 3.31
N ILE A 45 17.90 13.45 2.09
CA ILE A 45 18.86 12.37 1.83
C ILE A 45 20.19 12.98 1.40
N TYR A 46 21.25 12.69 2.13
CA TYR A 46 22.59 13.24 1.91
C TYR A 46 23.68 12.17 1.97
N ALA A 47 24.80 12.46 1.30
CA ALA A 47 25.97 11.61 1.29
C ALA A 47 26.68 11.59 2.66
N VAL A 48 27.14 10.41 3.07
CA VAL A 48 27.93 10.14 4.27
C VAL A 48 29.24 9.50 3.80
N GLU A 49 30.35 10.01 4.32
CA GLU A 49 31.67 9.48 3.97
C GLU A 49 31.91 8.13 4.64
N SER A 50 32.60 7.24 3.93
CA SER A 50 32.98 5.92 4.43
C SER A 50 34.29 6.00 5.21
N GLU A 51 34.24 5.57 6.47
CA GLU A 51 35.42 5.44 7.34
C GLU A 51 35.47 4.03 7.95
N SER A 52 36.66 3.61 8.41
CA SER A 52 36.78 2.39 9.20
C SER A 52 35.91 2.47 10.44
N GLY A 53 35.05 1.47 10.65
CA GLY A 53 34.18 1.39 11.81
C GLY A 53 34.75 0.58 12.98
N LEU A 54 35.98 0.04 12.87
CA LEU A 54 36.59 -0.74 13.96
C LEU A 54 36.80 0.13 15.20
N VAL A 55 36.35 -0.35 16.35
CA VAL A 55 36.43 0.37 17.63
C VAL A 55 37.66 -0.09 18.41
N ASP A 56 38.49 0.86 18.84
CA ASP A 56 39.62 0.55 19.72
C ASP A 56 39.14 0.31 21.16
N GLU A 57 39.47 -0.86 21.73
CA GLU A 57 39.17 -1.16 23.14
C GLU A 57 40.42 -1.01 24.01
N THR A 58 40.27 -0.29 25.13
CA THR A 58 41.30 -0.31 26.18
C THR A 58 41.09 -1.53 27.07
N VAL A 59 42.18 -2.27 27.33
CA VAL A 59 42.14 -3.45 28.20
C VAL A 59 41.92 -2.99 29.64
N THR A 60 40.67 -3.08 30.10
CA THR A 60 40.31 -2.90 31.51
C THR A 60 39.89 -4.23 32.10
N THR A 61 40.58 -4.62 33.17
CA THR A 61 40.16 -5.67 34.10
C THR A 61 39.02 -5.09 34.95
N TYR A 62 37.87 -5.79 35.03
CA TYR A 62 36.76 -5.67 36.01
C TYR A 62 35.36 -5.57 35.37
N ALA A 63 34.46 -6.43 35.87
CA ALA A 63 33.02 -6.65 35.60
C ALA A 63 32.61 -7.11 34.17
N GLU A 64 31.64 -8.03 34.10
CA GLU A 64 30.87 -8.27 32.86
C GLU A 64 30.11 -6.99 32.52
N GLU A 65 30.49 -6.34 31.43
CA GLU A 65 29.87 -5.12 30.94
C GLU A 65 28.91 -5.45 29.79
N ALA A 66 27.87 -4.63 29.59
CA ALA A 66 27.00 -4.74 28.41
C ALA A 66 27.81 -4.61 27.11
N GLN A 67 27.48 -5.45 26.13
CA GLN A 67 28.19 -5.53 24.86
C GLN A 67 27.28 -5.18 23.68
N VAL A 68 27.89 -4.76 22.59
CA VAL A 68 27.28 -4.37 21.32
C VAL A 68 28.00 -5.15 20.22
N VAL A 69 27.29 -5.54 19.18
CA VAL A 69 27.89 -6.10 17.96
C VAL A 69 28.04 -4.97 16.95
N ASN A 70 29.28 -4.72 16.53
CA ASN A 70 29.61 -3.79 15.47
C ASN A 70 29.70 -4.53 14.12
N PHE A 71 28.81 -4.17 13.21
CA PHE A 71 28.74 -4.65 11.83
C PHE A 71 29.57 -3.80 10.86
N ASN A 72 29.98 -2.58 11.24
CA ASN A 72 30.82 -1.71 10.40
C ASN A 72 32.31 -2.13 10.48
N THR A 73 32.62 -3.34 10.03
CA THR A 73 33.98 -3.93 10.07
C THR A 73 34.63 -4.05 8.70
N LYS A 74 33.84 -3.97 7.62
CA LYS A 74 34.29 -4.17 6.24
C LYS A 74 34.33 -2.87 5.44
N GLY A 75 34.11 -1.75 6.11
CA GLY A 75 33.63 -0.55 5.45
C GLY A 75 32.29 -0.85 4.79
N SER A 76 32.06 -0.20 3.67
CA SER A 76 30.71 0.28 3.43
C SER A 76 30.10 -0.32 2.15
N ALA A 77 30.90 -0.83 1.22
CA ALA A 77 30.42 -1.49 -0.01
C ALA A 77 30.13 -2.99 0.20
N ALA A 78 30.42 -3.52 1.38
CA ALA A 78 30.36 -4.94 1.66
C ALA A 78 29.18 -5.27 2.58
N VAL A 79 28.37 -6.24 2.16
CA VAL A 79 27.32 -6.82 3.01
C VAL A 79 27.91 -7.85 3.97
N THR A 80 27.21 -8.05 5.08
CA THR A 80 27.43 -9.13 6.03
C THR A 80 26.24 -10.05 6.02
N GLU A 81 26.49 -11.30 5.62
CA GLU A 81 25.50 -12.37 5.62
C GLU A 81 25.31 -12.94 7.02
N TYR A 82 24.08 -13.34 7.33
CA TYR A 82 23.71 -14.00 8.56
C TYR A 82 22.67 -15.11 8.32
N THR A 83 22.49 -15.97 9.31
CA THR A 83 21.41 -16.96 9.35
C THR A 83 20.38 -16.52 10.38
N GLU A 84 19.13 -16.31 9.99
CA GLU A 84 18.04 -16.00 10.92
C GLU A 84 17.83 -17.19 11.89
N ALA A 85 17.66 -16.88 13.17
CA ALA A 85 17.84 -17.84 14.26
C ALA A 85 16.74 -18.90 14.38
N TYR A 86 15.50 -18.61 13.97
CA TYR A 86 14.34 -19.47 14.24
C TYR A 86 13.88 -20.26 13.01
N THR A 87 14.07 -19.72 11.82
CA THR A 87 13.69 -20.30 10.52
C THR A 87 14.89 -20.84 9.75
N GLY A 88 16.10 -20.41 10.08
CA GLY A 88 17.31 -20.75 9.34
C GLY A 88 17.45 -20.02 7.99
N ASN A 89 16.57 -19.06 7.71
CA ASN A 89 16.60 -18.30 6.46
C ASN A 89 17.90 -17.49 6.35
N ALA A 90 18.46 -17.45 5.14
CA ALA A 90 19.59 -16.57 4.83
C ALA A 90 19.14 -15.10 4.80
N GLY A 91 19.93 -14.23 5.43
CA GLY A 91 19.75 -12.78 5.43
C GLY A 91 21.07 -12.05 5.25
N TYR A 92 20.98 -10.73 5.03
CA TYR A 92 22.13 -9.87 4.78
C TYR A 92 21.86 -8.45 5.30
N THR A 93 22.92 -7.74 5.66
CA THR A 93 22.86 -6.35 6.11
C THR A 93 24.13 -5.60 5.72
N ASN A 94 24.06 -4.28 5.60
CA ASN A 94 25.21 -3.42 5.40
C ASN A 94 25.52 -2.63 6.69
N GLY A 95 26.69 -2.90 7.28
CA GLY A 95 27.11 -2.26 8.53
C GLY A 95 27.37 -0.76 8.43
N GLY A 96 27.54 -0.22 7.21
CA GLY A 96 27.69 1.22 6.99
C GLY A 96 26.38 2.01 7.16
N TYR A 97 25.22 1.38 7.00
CA TYR A 97 23.90 1.97 7.22
C TYR A 97 23.34 1.76 8.63
N GLY A 98 23.87 0.77 9.35
CA GLY A 98 23.52 0.45 10.72
C GLY A 98 24.66 -0.33 11.36
N ALA A 99 25.51 0.36 12.11
CA ALA A 99 26.73 -0.23 12.63
C ALA A 99 26.48 -1.14 13.82
N ASP A 100 25.49 -0.85 14.65
CA ASP A 100 25.34 -1.49 15.95
C ASP A 100 24.12 -2.42 16.03
N ALA A 101 24.28 -3.51 16.79
CA ALA A 101 23.27 -4.51 17.07
C ALA A 101 23.41 -5.03 18.52
N ALA A 102 22.32 -5.52 19.10
CA ALA A 102 22.36 -6.13 20.44
C ALA A 102 23.17 -7.43 20.43
N TYR A 103 24.09 -7.59 21.38
CA TYR A 103 24.83 -8.84 21.59
C TYR A 103 24.03 -9.80 22.48
N LEU A 104 23.61 -10.92 21.91
CA LEU A 104 22.79 -11.93 22.60
C LEU A 104 23.61 -13.15 23.06
N GLY A 105 24.87 -13.26 22.63
CA GLY A 105 25.78 -14.33 23.03
C GLY A 105 26.60 -14.87 21.87
N THR A 106 27.34 -15.94 22.13
CA THR A 106 28.07 -16.69 21.10
C THR A 106 27.69 -18.15 21.20
N GLU A 107 27.28 -18.74 20.08
CA GLU A 107 26.85 -20.13 20.01
C GLU A 107 27.48 -20.78 18.77
N ASN A 108 28.07 -21.97 18.93
CA ASN A 108 28.67 -22.73 17.83
C ASN A 108 29.68 -21.92 16.97
N GLY A 109 30.46 -21.04 17.62
CA GLY A 109 31.45 -20.18 16.96
C GLY A 109 30.86 -19.00 16.17
N LYS A 110 29.55 -18.75 16.28
CA LYS A 110 28.85 -17.61 15.69
C LYS A 110 28.34 -16.66 16.77
N VAL A 111 28.32 -15.37 16.46
CA VAL A 111 27.74 -14.34 17.31
C VAL A 111 26.24 -14.32 17.09
N LYS A 112 25.45 -14.48 18.16
CA LYS A 112 23.99 -14.28 18.15
C LYS A 112 23.71 -12.80 18.41
N PHE A 113 22.92 -12.18 17.54
CA PHE A 113 22.63 -10.74 17.60
C PHE A 113 21.16 -10.44 17.38
N MET A 114 20.73 -9.21 17.71
CA MET A 114 19.50 -8.61 17.19
C MET A 114 19.79 -7.28 16.50
N LEU A 115 19.33 -7.13 15.25
CA LEU A 115 19.48 -5.91 14.43
C LEU A 115 18.16 -5.67 13.69
N SER A 116 17.55 -4.50 13.82
CA SER A 116 16.34 -4.13 13.06
C SER A 116 15.27 -5.25 13.06
N GLY A 117 14.94 -5.73 14.26
CA GLY A 117 13.96 -6.78 14.55
C GLY A 117 14.46 -8.21 14.37
N VAL A 118 15.46 -8.45 13.51
CA VAL A 118 15.91 -9.82 13.21
C VAL A 118 16.86 -10.34 14.28
N VAL A 119 16.62 -11.57 14.73
CA VAL A 119 17.59 -12.33 15.54
C VAL A 119 18.34 -13.26 14.62
N GLY A 120 19.67 -13.19 14.63
CA GLY A 120 20.48 -13.96 13.71
C GLY A 120 21.81 -14.43 14.28
N TYR A 121 22.46 -15.31 13.53
CA TYR A 121 23.82 -15.79 13.77
C TYR A 121 24.75 -15.30 12.66
N VAL A 122 25.86 -14.68 13.05
CA VAL A 122 26.89 -14.19 12.13
C VAL A 122 28.26 -14.77 12.50
N ASN A 123 29.10 -15.03 11.51
CA ASN A 123 30.46 -15.50 11.75
C ASN A 123 31.26 -14.42 12.52
N GLN A 124 31.96 -14.83 13.58
CA GLN A 124 32.67 -13.90 14.47
C GLN A 124 33.73 -13.05 13.74
N ASN A 125 34.32 -13.56 12.65
CA ASN A 125 35.30 -12.80 11.85
C ASN A 125 34.67 -11.74 10.93
N GLN A 126 33.34 -11.63 10.86
CA GLN A 126 32.63 -10.63 10.06
C GLN A 126 32.18 -9.43 10.88
N VAL A 127 32.25 -9.50 12.21
CA VAL A 127 31.75 -8.49 13.14
C VAL A 127 32.75 -8.28 14.27
N GLN A 128 32.59 -7.20 15.03
CA GLN A 128 33.37 -6.96 16.23
C GLN A 128 32.42 -6.92 17.44
N ILE A 129 32.76 -7.65 18.51
CA ILE A 129 32.04 -7.51 19.79
C ILE A 129 32.74 -6.39 20.56
N VAL A 130 31.98 -5.39 20.98
CA VAL A 130 32.49 -4.16 21.59
C VAL A 130 31.80 -3.94 22.94
N LYS A 131 32.55 -3.54 23.97
CA LYS A 131 32.00 -3.05 25.24
C LYS A 131 31.21 -1.76 24.98
N LYS A 132 30.01 -1.64 25.56
CA LYS A 132 29.18 -0.44 25.39
C LYS A 132 29.92 0.84 25.77
N SER A 133 30.76 0.85 26.80
CA SER A 133 31.55 2.02 27.20
C SER A 133 32.64 2.41 26.22
N SER A 134 33.11 1.50 25.37
CA SER A 134 34.08 1.80 24.31
C SER A 134 33.44 2.51 23.11
N ALA A 135 32.12 2.37 22.94
CA ALA A 135 31.37 3.01 21.86
C ALA A 135 31.08 4.48 22.20
N LYS A 136 31.41 5.41 21.28
CA LYS A 136 31.05 6.83 21.43
C LYS A 136 29.59 7.10 21.09
N SER A 137 28.97 6.25 20.27
CA SER A 137 27.55 6.29 19.97
C SER A 137 26.99 4.88 19.81
N ILE A 138 25.71 4.75 20.15
CA ILE A 138 24.86 3.58 19.95
C ILE A 138 23.51 4.11 19.46
N SER A 139 22.87 3.36 18.56
CA SER A 139 21.55 3.71 18.05
C SER A 139 20.54 3.78 19.18
N HIS A 140 19.71 4.81 19.17
CA HIS A 140 18.69 5.02 20.20
C HIS A 140 17.54 5.85 19.66
N TYR A 141 16.42 5.83 20.39
CA TYR A 141 15.25 6.64 20.14
C TYR A 141 15.18 7.78 21.15
N LYS A 142 14.72 8.94 20.69
CA LYS A 142 14.41 10.12 21.50
C LYS A 142 13.07 10.69 21.07
N VAL A 143 12.46 11.50 21.93
CA VAL A 143 11.31 12.32 21.52
C VAL A 143 11.79 13.75 21.24
N SER A 144 11.44 14.27 20.06
CA SER A 144 11.75 15.63 19.59
C SER A 144 10.50 16.22 18.96
N ASP A 145 10.02 17.37 19.44
CA ASP A 145 8.84 18.08 18.91
C ASP A 145 7.60 17.20 18.68
N GLY A 146 7.33 16.29 19.64
CA GLY A 146 6.19 15.36 19.57
C GLY A 146 6.37 14.18 18.62
N TRP A 147 7.56 14.00 18.05
CA TRP A 147 7.94 12.86 17.20
C TRP A 147 8.88 11.91 17.94
N ILE A 148 8.76 10.62 17.64
CA ILE A 148 9.83 9.67 17.91
C ILE A 148 10.87 9.82 16.81
N VAL A 149 12.12 10.01 17.20
CA VAL A 149 13.27 10.09 16.30
C VAL A 149 14.21 8.94 16.60
N HIS A 150 14.51 8.12 15.59
CA HIS A 150 15.54 7.10 15.65
C HIS A 150 16.88 7.70 15.23
N ALA A 151 17.78 7.88 16.20
CA ALA A 151 19.15 8.33 15.97
C ALA A 151 20.05 7.12 15.69
N LEU A 152 20.45 6.95 14.44
CA LEU A 152 21.20 5.80 13.94
C LEU A 152 22.71 6.02 14.00
N THR A 153 23.41 5.05 14.59
CA THR A 153 24.88 4.99 14.58
C THR A 153 25.38 4.29 13.32
N TYR A 154 26.03 5.05 12.45
CA TYR A 154 26.71 4.52 11.25
C TYR A 154 28.19 4.19 11.52
N ASN A 155 28.78 4.82 12.55
CA ASN A 155 30.12 4.53 13.02
C ASN A 155 30.21 4.76 14.53
N MET A 156 30.52 3.72 15.30
CA MET A 156 30.59 3.77 16.76
C MET A 156 31.77 4.60 17.30
N ASN A 157 32.70 5.01 16.44
CA ASN A 157 33.80 5.95 16.76
C ASN A 157 33.40 7.43 16.62
N GLN A 158 32.18 7.70 16.17
CA GLN A 158 31.65 9.03 15.96
C GLN A 158 30.56 9.34 17.01
N THR A 159 30.38 10.63 17.32
CA THR A 159 29.33 11.10 18.25
C THR A 159 28.12 11.66 17.51
N ASN A 160 28.26 11.99 16.23
CA ASN A 160 27.20 12.40 15.33
C ASN A 160 26.42 11.18 14.83
N TYR A 161 25.11 11.37 14.69
CA TYR A 161 24.19 10.38 14.15
C TYR A 161 23.86 10.76 12.72
N ALA A 162 24.31 9.95 11.77
CA ALA A 162 24.12 10.20 10.34
C ALA A 162 22.68 9.89 9.89
N GLY A 163 21.92 9.09 10.65
CA GLY A 163 20.48 8.96 10.50
C GLY A 163 19.77 9.57 11.70
N GLN A 164 18.82 10.46 11.48
CA GLN A 164 17.87 10.95 12.49
C GLN A 164 16.46 10.84 11.89
N ILE A 165 15.88 9.65 11.99
CA ILE A 165 14.67 9.30 11.22
C ILE A 165 13.43 9.54 12.07
N ARG A 166 12.46 10.31 11.59
CA ARG A 166 11.13 10.39 12.22
C ARG A 166 10.36 9.09 11.99
N VAL A 167 10.10 8.35 13.06
CA VAL A 167 9.44 7.03 13.02
C VAL A 167 8.02 7.06 13.57
N GLY A 168 7.37 8.23 13.51
CA GLY A 168 5.98 8.47 13.90
C GLY A 168 5.81 9.31 15.16
N LYS A 169 4.55 9.66 15.48
CA LYS A 169 4.21 10.53 16.60
C LYS A 169 4.51 9.86 17.94
N ALA A 170 5.04 10.63 18.88
CA ALA A 170 5.41 10.14 20.20
C ALA A 170 4.18 9.76 21.03
N PRO A 171 4.04 8.49 21.45
CA PRO A 171 3.02 8.10 22.41
C PRO A 171 3.37 8.64 23.80
N SER A 172 2.36 8.76 24.67
CA SER A 172 2.51 9.39 25.99
C SER A 172 3.52 8.72 26.93
N TYR A 173 3.89 7.46 26.69
CA TYR A 173 4.88 6.73 27.48
C TYR A 173 6.33 7.01 27.05
N LEU A 174 6.55 7.66 25.91
CA LEU A 174 7.87 8.16 25.50
C LEU A 174 7.93 9.66 25.79
N VAL A 175 8.83 10.04 26.69
CA VAL A 175 8.92 11.39 27.24
C VAL A 175 10.14 12.10 26.64
N GLN A 176 9.94 13.34 26.21
CA GLN A 176 11.01 14.21 25.71
C GLN A 176 12.13 14.38 26.75
N GLY A 177 13.38 14.35 26.27
CA GLY A 177 14.58 14.43 27.11
C GLY A 177 15.13 13.07 27.57
N ASN A 178 14.38 11.98 27.42
CA ASN A 178 14.87 10.64 27.70
C ASN A 178 15.51 9.99 26.45
N THR A 179 16.48 9.12 26.70
CA THR A 179 17.05 8.20 25.72
C THR A 179 16.41 6.82 25.89
N TYR A 180 16.00 6.22 24.77
CA TYR A 180 15.38 4.91 24.73
C TYR A 180 16.16 3.97 23.80
N TYR A 181 16.39 2.73 24.22
CA TYR A 181 17.04 1.69 23.43
C TYR A 181 16.01 0.68 22.94
N SER A 182 16.16 0.27 21.68
CA SER A 182 15.38 -0.80 21.06
C SER A 182 16.10 -1.25 19.79
N TYR A 183 16.27 -2.56 19.59
CA TYR A 183 16.70 -3.09 18.28
C TYR A 183 15.56 -3.78 17.52
N ASP A 184 14.35 -3.84 18.08
CA ASP A 184 13.14 -4.26 17.37
C ASP A 184 12.27 -3.09 16.88
N GLY A 185 12.46 -1.90 17.44
CA GLY A 185 11.68 -0.71 17.09
C GLY A 185 10.26 -0.69 17.69
N HIS A 186 9.93 -1.67 18.53
CA HIS A 186 8.59 -1.88 19.09
C HIS A 186 8.52 -1.72 20.60
N TYR A 187 9.57 -2.17 21.29
CA TYR A 187 9.67 -2.15 22.74
C TYR A 187 10.86 -1.31 23.15
N PHE A 188 10.62 -0.31 24.00
CA PHE A 188 11.61 0.68 24.37
C PHE A 188 12.10 0.51 25.80
N TYR A 189 13.40 0.73 26.01
CA TYR A 189 14.06 0.58 27.31
C TYR A 189 14.86 1.83 27.65
N THR A 190 14.80 2.29 28.90
CA THR A 190 15.68 3.38 29.37
C THR A 190 17.05 2.88 29.81
N ASP A 191 17.21 1.55 29.98
CA ASP A 191 18.47 0.90 30.36
C ASP A 191 18.85 -0.18 29.33
N TYR A 192 20.04 -0.02 28.76
CA TYR A 192 20.55 -0.91 27.71
C TYR A 192 20.83 -2.33 28.22
N SER A 193 21.30 -2.48 29.47
CA SER A 193 21.61 -3.80 30.04
C SER A 193 20.32 -4.58 30.29
N ILE A 194 19.29 -3.90 30.81
CA ILE A 194 17.95 -4.49 31.00
C ILE A 194 17.35 -4.94 29.67
N MET A 195 17.51 -4.15 28.61
CA MET A 195 17.10 -4.55 27.25
C MET A 195 17.79 -5.85 26.81
N LEU A 196 19.12 -5.93 26.96
CA LEU A 196 19.87 -7.14 26.59
C LEU A 196 19.43 -8.37 27.39
N GLU A 197 19.20 -8.22 28.68
CA GLU A 197 18.71 -9.32 29.53
C GLU A 197 17.33 -9.82 29.08
N ASP A 198 16.39 -8.92 28.80
CA ASP A 198 15.06 -9.26 28.28
C ASP A 198 15.15 -9.95 26.91
N TYR A 199 15.99 -9.43 26.02
CA TYR A 199 16.20 -10.02 24.69
C TYR A 199 16.79 -11.43 24.78
N LYS A 200 17.78 -11.66 25.66
CA LYS A 200 18.37 -12.98 25.91
C LYS A 200 17.37 -13.95 26.53
N ALA A 201 16.42 -13.44 27.31
CA ALA A 201 15.33 -14.20 27.90
C ALA A 201 14.07 -14.25 27.01
N GLU A 202 14.16 -13.81 25.75
CA GLU A 202 13.11 -13.83 24.73
C GLU A 202 11.77 -13.20 25.18
N ASN A 203 11.83 -12.15 25.99
CA ASN A 203 10.63 -11.42 26.44
C ASN A 203 10.83 -9.90 26.40
N ARG A 204 9.80 -9.15 26.79
CA ARG A 204 9.82 -7.67 26.82
C ARG A 204 9.27 -7.09 28.11
N ASN A 205 9.35 -7.85 29.19
CA ASN A 205 8.60 -7.59 30.42
C ASN A 205 8.97 -6.27 31.10
N ARG A 206 10.20 -5.78 30.89
CA ARG A 206 10.71 -4.55 31.51
C ARG A 206 10.80 -3.36 30.54
N ALA A 207 10.26 -3.49 29.32
CA ALA A 207 10.11 -2.36 28.43
C ALA A 207 9.12 -1.34 29.01
N VAL A 208 9.32 -0.04 28.72
CA VAL A 208 8.42 1.04 29.16
C VAL A 208 7.01 0.87 28.63
N ASN A 209 6.86 0.12 27.54
CA ASN A 209 5.62 -0.18 26.85
C ASN A 209 5.39 -1.70 26.68
N ALA A 210 5.80 -2.51 27.68
CA ALA A 210 5.71 -3.97 27.65
C ALA A 210 4.33 -4.53 27.24
N GLN A 211 3.26 -3.83 27.58
CA GLN A 211 1.87 -4.22 27.27
C GLN A 211 1.28 -3.53 26.02
N ASN A 212 1.98 -2.55 25.47
CA ASN A 212 1.51 -1.75 24.34
C ASN A 212 2.65 -1.52 23.33
N PRO A 213 3.01 -2.55 22.54
CA PRO A 213 4.09 -2.42 21.57
C PRO A 213 3.81 -1.32 20.56
N TYR A 214 4.84 -0.55 20.22
CA TYR A 214 4.73 0.50 19.22
C TYR A 214 4.96 -0.07 17.83
N PHE A 215 4.06 0.22 16.90
CA PHE A 215 4.28 -0.05 15.48
C PHE A 215 4.18 1.26 14.71
N ASN A 216 5.27 1.61 14.02
CA ASN A 216 5.33 2.79 13.17
C ASN A 216 4.33 2.62 12.01
N TYR A 217 3.27 3.44 12.02
CA TYR A 217 2.11 3.29 11.15
C TYR A 217 2.50 3.10 9.68
N PHE A 218 3.23 4.03 9.04
CA PHE A 218 3.57 3.89 7.62
C PHE A 218 4.59 2.77 7.34
N GLN A 219 5.41 2.36 8.31
CA GLN A 219 6.34 1.25 8.14
C GLN A 219 5.63 -0.10 8.11
N TYR A 220 4.52 -0.22 8.86
CA TYR A 220 3.72 -1.44 8.98
C TYR A 220 2.39 -1.37 8.24
N LEU A 221 2.07 -0.25 7.60
CA LEU A 221 0.92 -0.10 6.72
C LEU A 221 1.06 -1.04 5.51
N PRO A 222 0.15 -2.01 5.33
CA PRO A 222 0.23 -2.88 4.17
C PRO A 222 0.08 -2.12 2.86
N PHE A 223 0.85 -2.50 1.83
CA PHE A 223 0.79 -1.90 0.49
C PHE A 223 -0.57 -2.06 -0.19
N ARG A 224 -1.39 -3.03 0.26
CA ARG A 224 -2.80 -3.17 -0.14
C ARG A 224 -3.73 -2.15 0.54
N SER A 225 -3.20 -1.09 1.12
CA SER A 225 -3.93 0.13 1.41
C SER A 225 -3.99 1.02 0.16
N MET A 226 -4.81 2.07 0.23
CA MET A 226 -4.82 3.15 -0.75
C MET A 226 -4.50 4.47 -0.07
N THR A 227 -3.73 5.32 -0.74
CA THR A 227 -3.65 6.73 -0.36
C THR A 227 -4.95 7.45 -0.74
N SER A 228 -5.40 8.36 0.12
CA SER A 228 -6.51 9.26 -0.14
C SER A 228 -6.12 10.43 -1.06
N TYR A 229 -4.82 10.70 -1.21
CA TYR A 229 -4.32 11.81 -2.03
C TYR A 229 -4.52 11.55 -3.53
N ASN A 230 -4.88 12.61 -4.26
CA ASN A 230 -4.93 12.58 -5.72
C ASN A 230 -3.56 12.90 -6.36
N SER A 231 -3.47 12.75 -7.68
CA SER A 231 -2.24 12.99 -8.45
C SER A 231 -1.63 14.37 -8.21
N ASP A 232 -2.47 15.40 -8.18
CA ASP A 232 -2.05 16.80 -8.11
C ASP A 232 -1.47 17.12 -6.74
N SER A 233 -2.06 16.54 -5.69
CA SER A 233 -1.56 16.66 -4.31
C SER A 233 -0.19 16.01 -4.17
N LEU A 234 -0.01 14.81 -4.73
CA LEU A 234 1.28 14.13 -4.75
C LEU A 234 2.33 14.96 -5.50
N ASP A 235 2.03 15.46 -6.70
CA ASP A 235 2.96 16.26 -7.48
C ASP A 235 3.32 17.58 -6.79
N ALA A 236 2.33 18.27 -6.18
CA ALA A 236 2.56 19.48 -5.40
C ALA A 236 3.47 19.21 -4.18
N SER A 237 3.28 18.08 -3.50
CA SER A 237 4.11 17.70 -2.35
C SER A 237 5.57 17.44 -2.76
N VAL A 238 5.79 16.81 -3.91
CA VAL A 238 7.13 16.60 -4.48
C VAL A 238 7.81 17.95 -4.78
N GLU A 239 7.09 18.92 -5.37
CA GLU A 239 7.65 20.25 -5.61
C GLU A 239 8.00 21.00 -4.32
N VAL A 240 7.19 20.88 -3.28
CA VAL A 240 7.49 21.46 -1.96
C VAL A 240 8.79 20.88 -1.42
N MET A 241 8.96 19.56 -1.50
CA MET A 241 10.18 18.88 -1.04
C MET A 241 11.39 19.30 -1.87
N LEU A 242 11.32 19.19 -3.20
CA LEU A 242 12.42 19.57 -4.09
C LEU A 242 12.85 21.04 -3.95
N SER A 243 11.89 21.95 -3.74
CA SER A 243 12.18 23.37 -3.54
C SER A 243 12.89 23.61 -2.21
N SER A 244 12.44 22.96 -1.13
CA SER A 244 13.04 23.11 0.19
C SER A 244 14.43 22.46 0.32
N MET A 245 14.67 21.37 -0.41
CA MET A 245 15.84 20.50 -0.19
C MET A 245 16.92 20.63 -1.28
N TYR A 246 16.52 20.87 -2.53
CA TYR A 246 17.41 20.81 -3.70
C TYR A 246 17.40 22.09 -4.54
N GLY A 247 16.82 23.18 -4.02
CA GLY A 247 16.77 24.48 -4.71
C GLY A 247 16.10 24.44 -6.08
N GLY A 248 15.22 23.45 -6.34
CA GLY A 248 14.52 23.29 -7.61
C GLY A 248 15.29 22.57 -8.73
N GLY A 249 16.40 21.87 -8.44
CA GLY A 249 17.17 21.10 -9.44
C GLY A 249 16.37 20.02 -10.20
N SER A 250 16.92 19.49 -11.31
CA SER A 250 16.27 18.45 -12.14
C SER A 250 15.93 17.20 -11.31
N SER A 251 14.70 16.71 -11.43
CA SER A 251 14.22 15.50 -10.75
C SER A 251 13.30 14.71 -11.67
N LYS A 252 13.45 13.39 -11.65
CA LYS A 252 12.61 12.42 -12.36
C LYS A 252 11.32 12.06 -11.63
N LEU A 253 11.09 12.58 -10.42
CA LEU A 253 9.84 12.38 -9.67
C LEU A 253 8.77 13.43 -9.95
N ARG A 254 9.10 14.52 -10.64
CA ARG A 254 8.11 15.53 -11.03
C ARG A 254 7.05 14.94 -11.96
N ALA A 255 5.80 15.32 -11.75
CA ALA A 255 4.67 14.90 -12.57
C ALA A 255 4.50 13.37 -12.63
N THR A 256 4.82 12.67 -11.53
CA THR A 256 4.64 11.21 -11.43
C THR A 256 3.36 10.83 -10.68
N GLY A 257 2.68 11.78 -10.03
CA GLY A 257 1.49 11.56 -9.21
C GLY A 257 0.40 10.77 -9.94
N ASN A 258 0.10 11.11 -11.19
CA ASN A 258 -0.87 10.35 -11.98
C ASN A 258 -0.44 8.89 -12.20
N SER A 259 0.84 8.62 -12.47
CA SER A 259 1.35 7.25 -12.61
C SER A 259 1.26 6.49 -11.29
N MET A 260 1.52 7.15 -10.16
CA MET A 260 1.40 6.55 -8.83
C MET A 260 -0.02 6.09 -8.55
N ILE A 261 -1.01 6.98 -8.76
CA ILE A 261 -2.42 6.67 -8.52
C ILE A 261 -2.97 5.64 -9.51
N GLN A 262 -2.61 5.72 -10.80
CA GLN A 262 -3.05 4.73 -11.78
C GLN A 262 -2.56 3.32 -11.44
N ASN A 263 -1.29 3.18 -11.02
CA ASN A 263 -0.72 1.89 -10.64
C ASN A 263 -1.21 1.41 -9.27
N GLN A 264 -1.55 2.31 -8.34
CA GLN A 264 -2.29 1.94 -7.12
C GLN A 264 -3.61 1.27 -7.48
N ASN A 265 -4.43 1.95 -8.29
CA ASN A 265 -5.77 1.48 -8.61
C ASN A 265 -5.76 0.19 -9.45
N THR A 266 -4.72 0.00 -10.28
CA THR A 266 -4.62 -1.18 -11.16
C THR A 266 -3.97 -2.37 -10.49
N TYR A 267 -2.90 -2.16 -9.73
CA TYR A 267 -2.03 -3.23 -9.22
C TYR A 267 -2.03 -3.34 -7.69
N GLY A 268 -2.81 -2.50 -7.00
CA GLY A 268 -3.05 -2.57 -5.56
C GLY A 268 -1.81 -2.25 -4.74
N VAL A 269 -1.04 -1.23 -5.12
CA VAL A 269 0.16 -0.79 -4.41
C VAL A 269 -0.02 0.67 -3.99
N ASN A 270 -0.09 0.92 -2.68
CA ASN A 270 -0.31 2.26 -2.13
C ASN A 270 0.62 3.30 -2.79
N GLY A 271 0.01 4.34 -3.39
CA GLY A 271 0.69 5.36 -4.18
C GLY A 271 1.60 6.25 -3.36
N LEU A 272 1.25 6.58 -2.11
CA LEU A 272 2.09 7.33 -1.20
C LEU A 272 3.33 6.52 -0.80
N LEU A 273 3.16 5.24 -0.45
CA LEU A 273 4.30 4.37 -0.12
C LEU A 273 5.19 4.14 -1.35
N MET A 274 4.62 3.97 -2.54
CA MET A 274 5.38 3.84 -3.78
C MET A 274 6.19 5.11 -4.09
N LEU A 275 5.60 6.29 -3.95
CA LEU A 275 6.32 7.56 -4.08
C LEU A 275 7.43 7.69 -3.03
N SER A 276 7.17 7.27 -1.79
CA SER A 276 8.13 7.35 -0.68
C SER A 276 9.34 6.44 -0.90
N ILE A 277 9.12 5.23 -1.43
CA ILE A 277 10.21 4.33 -1.85
C ILE A 277 10.99 4.97 -3.00
N ALA A 278 10.30 5.46 -4.03
CA ALA A 278 10.97 6.08 -5.18
C ALA A 278 11.84 7.27 -4.74
N ALA A 279 11.36 8.10 -3.81
CA ALA A 279 12.12 9.20 -3.22
C ALA A 279 13.33 8.70 -2.42
N ASN A 280 13.18 7.64 -1.61
CA ASN A 280 14.27 7.04 -0.85
C ASN A 280 15.38 6.50 -1.78
N GLU A 281 15.00 5.69 -2.76
CA GLU A 281 15.92 5.02 -3.69
C GLU A 281 16.68 6.02 -4.58
N SER A 282 15.97 7.02 -5.08
CA SER A 282 16.53 7.92 -6.10
C SER A 282 17.02 9.27 -5.57
N ALA A 283 17.08 9.48 -4.25
CA ALA A 283 17.13 10.82 -3.62
C ALA A 283 16.22 11.81 -4.32
N TRP A 284 14.92 11.59 -4.18
CA TRP A 284 13.90 12.45 -4.77
C TRP A 284 14.03 12.59 -6.29
N GLY A 285 14.46 11.53 -6.99
CA GLY A 285 14.61 11.50 -8.44
C GLY A 285 15.86 12.19 -8.98
N THR A 286 16.83 12.55 -8.12
CA THR A 286 18.04 13.31 -8.50
C THR A 286 19.27 12.42 -8.73
N SER A 287 19.22 11.14 -8.34
CA SER A 287 20.36 10.21 -8.51
C SER A 287 20.76 10.03 -9.98
N SER A 288 22.02 9.69 -10.22
CA SER A 288 22.56 9.44 -11.56
C SER A 288 21.81 8.32 -12.27
N ILE A 289 21.44 7.23 -11.57
CA ILE A 289 20.64 6.14 -12.15
C ILE A 289 19.23 6.60 -12.50
N ALA A 290 18.55 7.36 -11.64
CA ALA A 290 17.24 7.90 -11.98
C ALA A 290 17.33 8.81 -13.22
N GLN A 291 18.30 9.73 -13.25
CA GLN A 291 18.48 10.69 -14.35
C GLN A 291 18.83 10.00 -15.67
N ASN A 292 19.75 9.03 -15.66
CA ASN A 292 20.29 8.41 -16.87
C ASN A 292 19.53 7.16 -17.33
N LYS A 293 18.90 6.41 -16.42
CA LYS A 293 18.22 5.14 -16.71
C LYS A 293 16.71 5.16 -16.51
N ASN A 294 16.16 6.29 -16.04
CA ASN A 294 14.76 6.40 -15.61
C ASN A 294 14.35 5.35 -14.57
N ASN A 295 15.32 4.85 -13.78
CA ASN A 295 15.09 3.83 -12.77
C ASN A 295 14.97 4.50 -11.39
N LEU A 296 13.73 4.68 -10.93
CA LEU A 296 13.41 5.39 -9.70
C LEU A 296 13.53 4.53 -8.44
N PHE A 297 13.52 3.20 -8.58
CA PHE A 297 13.39 2.25 -7.47
C PHE A 297 14.64 1.39 -7.27
N GLY A 298 15.74 1.66 -7.97
CA GLY A 298 16.97 0.87 -7.84
C GLY A 298 16.85 -0.58 -8.36
N LEU A 299 15.92 -0.85 -9.28
CA LEU A 299 15.62 -2.21 -9.74
C LEU A 299 16.80 -2.86 -10.47
N ASN A 300 17.18 -4.07 -10.07
CA ASN A 300 18.36 -4.82 -10.53
C ASN A 300 19.70 -4.11 -10.39
N ALA A 301 19.75 -3.01 -9.65
CA ALA A 301 21.00 -2.52 -9.16
C ALA A 301 21.50 -3.58 -8.15
N VAL A 302 22.73 -4.08 -8.30
CA VAL A 302 23.32 -5.03 -7.34
C VAL A 302 24.61 -4.44 -6.77
N ASP A 303 24.90 -4.72 -5.50
CA ASP A 303 26.04 -4.20 -4.71
C ASP A 303 27.42 -4.33 -5.38
N SER A 304 27.58 -5.25 -6.33
CA SER A 304 28.87 -5.50 -6.98
C SER A 304 29.07 -4.76 -8.31
N SER A 305 28.01 -4.20 -8.92
CA SER A 305 28.10 -3.42 -10.18
C SER A 305 26.74 -2.82 -10.61
N PRO A 306 26.17 -1.85 -9.89
CA PRO A 306 24.79 -1.45 -10.09
C PRO A 306 24.62 -0.46 -11.25
N GLY A 307 25.63 0.36 -11.57
CA GLY A 307 25.65 1.13 -12.81
C GLY A 307 25.57 0.26 -14.07
N THR A 308 26.05 -0.99 -14.03
CA THR A 308 25.95 -1.95 -15.15
C THR A 308 24.68 -2.78 -15.06
N SER A 309 24.34 -3.28 -13.88
CA SER A 309 23.24 -4.23 -13.68
C SER A 309 21.86 -3.59 -13.58
N ALA A 310 21.76 -2.31 -13.15
CA ALA A 310 20.46 -1.67 -12.96
C ALA A 310 19.68 -1.60 -14.28
N ASP A 311 18.40 -1.93 -14.19
CA ASP A 311 17.48 -1.89 -15.31
C ASP A 311 17.43 -0.47 -15.90
N THR A 312 17.28 -0.39 -17.22
CA THR A 312 17.06 0.87 -17.95
C THR A 312 15.66 0.87 -18.53
N TYR A 313 14.92 1.95 -18.30
CA TYR A 313 13.55 2.10 -18.74
C TYR A 313 13.42 3.20 -19.79
N ALA A 314 12.48 3.02 -20.71
CA ALA A 314 12.16 4.01 -21.74
C ALA A 314 11.74 5.36 -21.13
N ASP A 315 10.95 5.31 -20.05
CA ASP A 315 10.52 6.44 -19.27
C ASP A 315 10.21 6.02 -17.81
N VAL A 316 9.98 7.01 -16.95
CA VAL A 316 9.69 6.81 -15.52
C VAL A 316 8.36 6.11 -15.29
N ASN A 317 7.36 6.31 -16.16
CA ASN A 317 6.04 5.67 -16.03
C ASN A 317 6.14 4.16 -16.25
N THR A 318 6.99 3.73 -17.17
CA THR A 318 7.32 2.33 -17.43
C THR A 318 8.03 1.71 -16.22
N CYS A 319 8.93 2.45 -15.58
CA CYS A 319 9.59 2.03 -14.35
C CYS A 319 8.58 1.84 -13.20
N ILE A 320 7.71 2.84 -12.95
CA ILE A 320 6.66 2.79 -11.91
C ILE A 320 5.72 1.61 -12.15
N LYS A 321 5.27 1.39 -13.39
CA LYS A 321 4.43 0.25 -13.73
C LYS A 321 5.14 -1.09 -13.49
N ASN A 322 6.41 -1.21 -13.87
CA ASN A 322 7.18 -2.44 -13.66
C ASN A 322 7.37 -2.73 -12.16
N PHE A 323 7.66 -1.69 -11.37
CA PHE A 323 7.72 -1.80 -9.91
C PHE A 323 6.38 -2.30 -9.35
N ALA A 324 5.27 -1.61 -9.64
CA ALA A 324 3.96 -1.92 -9.09
C ALA A 324 3.45 -3.31 -9.52
N GLN A 325 3.50 -3.62 -10.81
CA GLN A 325 3.00 -4.87 -11.35
C GLN A 325 3.96 -6.04 -11.09
N GLY A 326 5.22 -5.89 -11.48
CA GLY A 326 6.19 -6.99 -11.54
C GLY A 326 6.84 -7.30 -10.21
N TYR A 327 7.41 -6.29 -9.55
CA TYR A 327 8.13 -6.47 -8.29
C TYR A 327 7.17 -6.59 -7.11
N MET A 328 6.18 -5.71 -7.02
CA MET A 328 5.27 -5.65 -5.87
C MET A 328 4.12 -6.65 -6.00
N SER A 329 3.13 -6.38 -6.85
CA SER A 329 1.87 -7.16 -6.86
C SER A 329 2.08 -8.65 -7.17
N LYS A 330 2.98 -8.96 -8.11
CA LYS A 330 3.33 -10.34 -8.48
C LYS A 330 4.41 -10.99 -7.61
N GLY A 331 5.10 -10.20 -6.80
CA GLY A 331 6.31 -10.61 -6.11
C GLY A 331 6.21 -10.41 -4.60
N TYR A 332 6.69 -9.27 -4.12
CA TYR A 332 6.75 -8.95 -2.69
C TYR A 332 5.41 -9.01 -1.96
N LEU A 333 4.28 -8.85 -2.68
CA LEU A 333 2.93 -8.95 -2.13
C LEU A 333 2.26 -10.31 -2.41
N HIS A 334 2.98 -11.27 -2.97
CA HIS A 334 2.44 -12.59 -3.30
C HIS A 334 2.92 -13.65 -2.29
N PRO A 335 2.04 -14.21 -1.42
CA PRO A 335 2.42 -15.16 -0.39
C PRO A 335 3.26 -16.36 -0.86
N SER A 336 3.13 -16.82 -2.11
CA SER A 336 3.93 -17.94 -2.63
C SER A 336 5.29 -17.53 -3.21
N ASP A 337 5.58 -16.24 -3.38
CA ASP A 337 6.87 -15.76 -3.88
C ASP A 337 7.96 -15.90 -2.79
N TRP A 338 9.19 -16.22 -3.18
CA TRP A 338 10.29 -16.41 -2.24
C TRP A 338 10.73 -15.10 -1.55
N ARG A 339 10.40 -13.94 -2.13
CA ARG A 339 10.66 -12.61 -1.59
C ARG A 339 9.60 -12.13 -0.59
N TYR A 340 8.46 -12.80 -0.52
CA TYR A 340 7.37 -12.39 0.37
C TYR A 340 7.74 -12.66 1.82
N PHE A 341 7.83 -11.59 2.61
CA PHE A 341 7.99 -11.58 4.07
C PHE A 341 6.87 -10.77 4.78
N GLY A 342 5.74 -10.58 4.10
CA GLY A 342 4.65 -9.69 4.49
C GLY A 342 4.56 -8.46 3.56
N GLY A 343 3.34 -8.04 3.24
CA GLY A 343 3.07 -6.97 2.28
C GLY A 343 3.18 -5.54 2.82
N PHE A 344 4.25 -5.18 3.55
CA PHE A 344 4.50 -3.84 4.13
C PHE A 344 6.00 -3.50 4.10
N LEU A 345 6.41 -2.26 4.37
CA LEU A 345 7.82 -1.83 4.28
C LEU A 345 8.72 -2.66 5.21
N GLY A 346 8.39 -2.67 6.50
CA GLY A 346 8.99 -3.54 7.50
C GLY A 346 10.45 -3.24 7.87
N ASN A 347 11.15 -4.28 8.29
CA ASN A 347 12.50 -4.27 8.87
C ASN A 347 13.27 -5.53 8.45
N LYS A 348 14.38 -5.88 9.12
CA LYS A 348 15.16 -7.07 8.74
C LYS A 348 14.54 -8.39 9.18
N ALA A 349 13.52 -8.38 10.04
CA ALA A 349 12.77 -9.57 10.41
C ALA A 349 11.58 -9.86 9.50
N SER A 350 10.98 -8.83 8.92
CA SER A 350 9.71 -8.94 8.18
C SER A 350 9.46 -7.78 7.23
N GLY A 351 8.56 -7.98 6.27
CA GLY A 351 8.23 -7.00 5.23
C GLY A 351 9.21 -7.01 4.06
N VAL A 352 9.04 -6.05 3.17
CA VAL A 352 9.80 -5.91 1.92
C VAL A 352 11.30 -5.75 2.17
N ASN A 353 11.67 -5.04 3.24
CA ASN A 353 13.07 -4.76 3.60
C ASN A 353 13.94 -6.03 3.74
N VAL A 354 13.37 -7.18 4.12
CA VAL A 354 14.10 -8.44 4.28
C VAL A 354 14.88 -8.86 3.02
N LYS A 355 14.28 -8.64 1.84
CA LYS A 355 14.86 -9.06 0.54
C LYS A 355 15.10 -7.90 -0.43
N TYR A 356 14.61 -6.71 -0.12
CA TYR A 356 14.75 -5.54 -0.98
C TYR A 356 16.10 -4.87 -0.77
N ALA A 357 16.42 -4.52 0.46
CA ALA A 357 17.54 -3.65 0.82
C ALA A 357 18.53 -4.36 1.74
N SER A 358 19.83 -4.00 1.72
CA SER A 358 20.88 -4.32 2.68
C SER A 358 20.89 -3.31 3.82
N ASP A 359 20.43 -2.08 3.59
CA ASP A 359 20.18 -1.09 4.65
C ASP A 359 19.16 -1.65 5.66
N PRO A 360 19.54 -1.90 6.92
CA PRO A 360 18.63 -2.44 7.92
C PRO A 360 17.45 -1.52 8.23
N TYR A 361 17.55 -0.22 7.94
CA TYR A 361 16.54 0.79 8.26
C TYR A 361 15.88 1.38 7.01
N TRP A 362 16.02 0.73 5.84
CA TRP A 362 15.37 1.13 4.59
C TRP A 362 13.86 1.39 4.76
N GLY A 363 13.16 0.46 5.42
CA GLY A 363 11.72 0.58 5.63
C GLY A 363 11.33 1.75 6.55
N GLU A 364 12.17 2.08 7.54
CA GLU A 364 11.97 3.26 8.39
C GLU A 364 12.17 4.55 7.59
N LYS A 365 13.20 4.62 6.74
CA LYS A 365 13.48 5.79 5.88
C LYS A 365 12.35 6.06 4.89
N ALA A 366 11.86 5.02 4.21
CA ALA A 366 10.70 5.15 3.33
C ALA A 366 9.44 5.58 4.09
N ALA A 367 9.20 5.04 5.30
CA ALA A 367 8.08 5.45 6.14
C ALA A 367 8.20 6.90 6.64
N ALA A 368 9.41 7.38 6.94
CA ALA A 368 9.66 8.76 7.34
C ALA A 368 9.33 9.76 6.22
N ILE A 369 9.64 9.40 4.96
CA ILE A 369 9.21 10.18 3.80
C ILE A 369 7.69 10.22 3.71
N ALA A 370 6.99 9.09 3.92
CA ALA A 370 5.53 9.06 3.93
C ALA A 370 4.94 9.97 5.03
N TRP A 371 5.50 9.94 6.24
CA TRP A 371 5.11 10.86 7.33
C TRP A 371 5.27 12.33 6.94
N ASN A 372 6.41 12.70 6.36
CA ASN A 372 6.69 14.08 5.96
C ASN A 372 5.79 14.56 4.82
N LEU A 373 5.50 13.68 3.85
CA LEU A 373 4.57 13.96 2.75
C LEU A 373 3.13 14.11 3.25
N ASP A 374 2.68 13.20 4.12
CA ASP A 374 1.33 13.25 4.71
C ASP A 374 1.13 14.54 5.52
N GLU A 375 2.11 14.96 6.34
CA GLU A 375 2.02 16.21 7.10
C GLU A 375 1.91 17.45 6.20
N LYS A 376 2.63 17.47 5.07
CA LYS A 376 2.57 18.55 4.09
C LYS A 376 1.28 18.61 3.29
N MET A 377 0.57 17.49 3.18
CA MET A 377 -0.70 17.38 2.45
C MET A 377 -1.94 17.38 3.36
N GLY A 378 -1.77 17.59 4.67
CA GLY A 378 -2.87 17.80 5.60
C GLY A 378 -3.26 16.58 6.45
N ASN A 379 -2.38 15.60 6.61
CA ASN A 379 -2.53 14.46 7.52
C ASN A 379 -3.74 13.56 7.20
N GLN A 380 -4.01 13.26 5.93
CA GLN A 380 -5.17 12.46 5.51
C GLN A 380 -4.94 10.95 5.67
N ASP A 381 -3.72 10.44 5.48
CA ASP A 381 -3.47 8.98 5.42
C ASP A 381 -3.01 8.36 6.75
N GLN A 382 -2.40 9.13 7.65
CA GLN A 382 -1.93 8.57 8.92
C GLN A 382 -3.11 8.06 9.78
N PHE A 383 -2.97 6.84 10.30
CA PHE A 383 -4.01 6.15 11.08
C PHE A 383 -5.36 5.99 10.38
N GLU A 384 -5.40 6.07 9.05
CA GLU A 384 -6.61 5.81 8.28
C GLU A 384 -7.07 4.34 8.40
N TYR A 385 -6.13 3.40 8.44
CA TYR A 385 -6.41 1.98 8.44
C TYR A 385 -6.12 1.31 9.78
N THR A 386 -6.97 0.36 10.18
CA THR A 386 -6.68 -0.53 11.31
C THR A 386 -5.63 -1.56 10.90
N ILE A 387 -4.54 -1.63 11.67
CA ILE A 387 -3.43 -2.57 11.44
C ILE A 387 -3.40 -3.61 12.57
N GLY A 388 -3.54 -4.87 12.18
CA GLY A 388 -3.36 -6.03 13.05
C GLY A 388 -2.00 -6.69 12.81
N ILE A 389 -1.30 -7.05 13.87
CA ILE A 389 -0.01 -7.72 13.82
C ILE A 389 -0.14 -9.16 14.28
N LYS A 390 0.29 -10.08 13.41
CA LYS A 390 0.64 -11.45 13.77
C LYS A 390 2.03 -11.46 14.40
N ASP A 391 2.20 -12.18 15.50
CA ASP A 391 3.50 -12.38 16.18
C ASP A 391 4.22 -11.05 16.52
N VAL A 392 3.69 -10.30 17.49
CA VAL A 392 4.29 -9.03 17.96
C VAL A 392 5.72 -9.18 18.48
N LEU A 393 6.11 -10.40 18.90
CA LEU A 393 7.50 -10.77 19.15
C LEU A 393 8.05 -11.51 17.94
N SER A 394 9.18 -11.05 17.41
CA SER A 394 9.84 -11.63 16.23
C SER A 394 10.37 -13.05 16.45
N THR A 395 10.21 -13.64 17.63
CA THR A 395 10.63 -15.02 17.97
C THR A 395 9.53 -16.07 17.72
N ASN A 396 8.25 -15.69 17.67
CA ASN A 396 7.12 -16.64 17.73
C ASN A 396 6.82 -17.41 16.44
N HIS A 397 7.05 -16.82 15.25
CA HIS A 397 7.12 -17.55 13.97
C HIS A 397 5.93 -18.50 13.66
N ASN A 398 4.71 -18.15 14.08
CA ASN A 398 3.57 -19.05 13.97
C ASN A 398 3.04 -19.12 12.53
N ASN A 399 2.30 -20.17 12.20
CA ASN A 399 1.48 -20.24 10.99
C ASN A 399 0.01 -20.17 11.37
N TYR A 400 -0.73 -19.27 10.74
CA TYR A 400 -2.16 -19.11 10.95
C TYR A 400 -2.95 -19.37 9.67
N PRO A 401 -4.11 -20.03 9.79
CA PRO A 401 -4.97 -20.30 8.65
C PRO A 401 -5.57 -18.99 8.11
N ILE A 402 -5.58 -18.87 6.78
CA ILE A 402 -6.25 -17.80 6.04
C ILE A 402 -7.39 -18.41 5.22
N TYR A 403 -8.56 -17.81 5.31
CA TYR A 403 -9.79 -18.25 4.63
C TYR A 403 -10.22 -17.20 3.61
N MET A 404 -10.71 -17.61 2.44
CA MET A 404 -11.28 -16.65 1.46
C MET A 404 -12.75 -16.31 1.75
N GLU A 405 -13.43 -17.13 2.55
CA GLU A 405 -14.81 -16.91 3.01
C GLU A 405 -14.91 -17.20 4.52
N SER A 406 -15.68 -16.39 5.24
CA SER A 406 -15.81 -16.43 6.71
C SER A 406 -16.39 -17.75 7.24
N ASN A 407 -17.14 -18.47 6.41
CA ASN A 407 -17.86 -19.70 6.76
C ASN A 407 -17.20 -20.97 6.19
N SER A 408 -16.02 -20.84 5.58
CA SER A 408 -15.30 -21.97 5.00
C SER A 408 -14.83 -22.96 6.06
N ALA A 409 -15.12 -24.25 5.85
CA ALA A 409 -14.68 -25.31 6.74
C ALA A 409 -13.17 -25.60 6.70
N ALA A 410 -12.48 -25.19 5.63
CA ALA A 410 -11.04 -25.39 5.44
C ALA A 410 -10.35 -24.07 5.08
N ALA A 411 -9.11 -23.92 5.54
CA ALA A 411 -8.28 -22.78 5.18
C ALA A 411 -7.89 -22.83 3.69
N SER A 412 -7.90 -21.67 3.03
CA SER A 412 -7.47 -21.53 1.64
C SER A 412 -5.95 -21.60 1.50
N TYR A 413 -5.23 -21.01 2.46
CA TYR A 413 -3.78 -21.13 2.61
C TYR A 413 -3.35 -20.81 4.06
N GLN A 414 -2.06 -20.83 4.34
CA GLN A 414 -1.49 -20.49 5.64
C GLN A 414 -0.62 -19.24 5.52
N SER A 415 -0.63 -18.38 6.55
CA SER A 415 0.43 -17.38 6.69
C SER A 415 1.79 -18.07 6.71
N LYS A 416 2.85 -17.40 6.23
CA LYS A 416 4.19 -17.98 6.26
C LYS A 416 4.76 -18.04 7.68
N ASN A 417 5.68 -18.99 7.85
CA ASN A 417 6.52 -19.14 9.05
C ASN A 417 7.57 -18.03 9.02
N GLN A 418 7.14 -16.85 9.42
CA GLN A 418 7.89 -15.60 9.43
C GLN A 418 7.57 -14.89 10.73
N ALA A 419 8.44 -13.94 11.10
CA ALA A 419 8.26 -13.06 12.24
C ALA A 419 6.99 -12.18 12.07
N THR A 420 6.97 -11.09 12.81
CA THR A 420 5.92 -10.06 12.81
C THR A 420 5.34 -9.81 11.41
N THR A 421 4.03 -9.99 11.22
CA THR A 421 3.38 -9.75 9.92
C THR A 421 2.18 -8.84 10.11
N ALA A 422 2.16 -7.72 9.39
CA ALA A 422 1.04 -6.79 9.40
C ALA A 422 -0.06 -7.20 8.42
N TYR A 423 -1.30 -7.05 8.88
CA TYR A 423 -2.52 -7.23 8.12
C TYR A 423 -3.38 -5.98 8.22
N LEU A 424 -3.96 -5.57 7.09
CA LEU A 424 -4.90 -4.46 7.04
C LEU A 424 -6.27 -5.04 7.38
N ILE A 425 -6.75 -4.74 8.59
CA ILE A 425 -8.06 -5.17 9.04
C ILE A 425 -9.09 -4.30 8.35
N LEU A 426 -9.94 -4.96 7.59
CA LEU A 426 -11.06 -4.33 6.93
C LEU A 426 -12.18 -4.14 7.95
N ASP A 427 -12.57 -5.21 8.64
CA ASP A 427 -13.63 -5.18 9.64
C ASP A 427 -13.11 -5.79 10.96
N SER A 428 -13.10 -4.97 12.01
CA SER A 428 -12.73 -5.38 13.36
C SER A 428 -13.91 -6.01 14.11
N GLN A 429 -15.13 -5.99 13.56
CA GLN A 429 -16.21 -6.85 14.02
C GLN A 429 -15.94 -8.27 13.52
N SER A 430 -15.81 -9.20 14.47
CA SER A 430 -15.51 -10.57 14.12
C SER A 430 -16.73 -11.28 13.54
N GLU A 431 -16.57 -11.87 12.36
CA GLU A 431 -17.52 -12.80 11.76
C GLU A 431 -17.01 -14.23 11.93
N ASN A 432 -17.80 -15.10 12.59
CA ASN A 432 -17.41 -16.49 12.88
C ASN A 432 -16.06 -16.63 13.62
N GLY A 433 -15.66 -15.65 14.44
CA GLY A 433 -14.38 -15.65 15.14
C GLY A 433 -13.19 -15.18 14.29
N LEU A 434 -13.43 -14.73 13.04
CA LEU A 434 -12.44 -14.24 12.11
C LEU A 434 -12.56 -12.71 11.94
N TYR A 435 -11.45 -12.02 11.68
CA TYR A 435 -11.45 -10.67 11.12
C TYR A 435 -11.37 -10.74 9.60
N MET A 436 -12.11 -9.86 8.93
CA MET A 436 -11.92 -9.63 7.49
C MET A 436 -10.68 -8.76 7.29
N ILE A 437 -9.78 -9.20 6.43
CA ILE A 437 -8.52 -8.52 6.09
C ILE A 437 -8.43 -8.29 4.58
N GLN A 438 -7.71 -7.25 4.19
CA GLN A 438 -7.33 -7.08 2.78
C GLN A 438 -6.28 -8.14 2.45
N SER A 439 -6.48 -8.92 1.39
CA SER A 439 -5.55 -9.99 1.03
C SER A 439 -4.28 -9.43 0.40
N ASP A 440 -3.10 -9.77 0.91
CA ASP A 440 -1.84 -9.45 0.23
C ASP A 440 -1.80 -10.08 -1.17
N GLY A 441 -2.09 -11.38 -1.22
CA GLY A 441 -2.10 -12.16 -2.45
C GLY A 441 -3.30 -11.87 -3.34
N LEU A 442 -3.07 -11.91 -4.65
CA LEU A 442 -4.09 -11.82 -5.69
C LEU A 442 -4.98 -13.06 -5.66
N ILE A 443 -6.28 -12.89 -5.39
CA ILE A 443 -7.24 -14.00 -5.29
C ILE A 443 -7.86 -14.27 -6.67
N ASN A 444 -7.94 -15.55 -7.07
CA ASN A 444 -8.60 -15.91 -8.33
C ASN A 444 -10.13 -15.67 -8.26
N SER A 445 -10.78 -15.52 -9.42
CA SER A 445 -12.23 -15.22 -9.48
C SER A 445 -13.12 -16.29 -8.84
N SER A 446 -12.66 -17.54 -8.78
CA SER A 446 -13.37 -18.64 -8.12
C SER A 446 -13.19 -18.66 -6.60
N LYS A 447 -12.36 -17.76 -6.02
CA LYS A 447 -11.97 -17.73 -4.61
C LYS A 447 -11.49 -19.09 -4.06
N THR A 448 -10.70 -19.79 -4.87
CA THR A 448 -10.11 -21.10 -4.50
C THR A 448 -8.61 -21.07 -4.29
N GLY A 449 -7.94 -19.97 -4.62
CA GLY A 449 -6.49 -19.89 -4.59
C GLY A 449 -5.96 -18.53 -5.03
N LEU A 450 -4.63 -18.41 -5.03
CA LEU A 450 -3.93 -17.21 -5.46
C LEU A 450 -3.55 -17.29 -6.95
N ASP A 451 -3.69 -16.18 -7.68
CA ASP A 451 -3.30 -16.06 -9.09
C ASP A 451 -2.58 -14.73 -9.35
N ALA A 452 -1.25 -14.80 -9.49
CA ALA A 452 -0.41 -13.65 -9.77
C ALA A 452 -0.14 -13.40 -11.26
N SER A 453 -0.81 -14.11 -12.17
CA SER A 453 -0.51 -14.02 -13.62
C SER A 453 -0.69 -12.60 -14.19
N SER A 454 -1.75 -11.89 -13.80
CA SER A 454 -2.05 -10.54 -14.28
C SER A 454 -1.33 -9.45 -13.49
N GLY A 455 -1.20 -9.64 -12.17
CA GLY A 455 -0.79 -8.59 -11.22
C GLY A 455 -1.91 -7.62 -10.85
N VAL A 456 -3.06 -7.68 -11.53
CA VAL A 456 -4.18 -6.74 -11.36
C VAL A 456 -4.91 -7.02 -10.06
N TYR A 457 -5.05 -6.01 -9.22
CA TYR A 457 -5.64 -6.12 -7.89
C TYR A 457 -7.02 -5.49 -7.86
N ASP A 458 -7.98 -6.19 -7.27
CA ASP A 458 -9.35 -5.71 -7.08
C ASP A 458 -9.58 -5.52 -5.58
N PHE A 459 -9.56 -4.27 -5.11
CA PHE A 459 -9.71 -3.97 -3.69
C PHE A 459 -11.08 -4.33 -3.11
N GLU A 460 -12.13 -4.36 -3.95
CA GLU A 460 -13.48 -4.72 -3.52
C GLU A 460 -13.56 -6.23 -3.27
N ASN A 461 -13.00 -7.03 -4.17
CA ASN A 461 -13.20 -8.48 -4.16
C ASN A 461 -12.04 -9.29 -3.54
N MET A 462 -10.84 -8.72 -3.40
CA MET A 462 -9.67 -9.43 -2.88
C MET A 462 -9.47 -9.23 -1.37
N HIS A 463 -10.45 -9.71 -0.60
CA HIS A 463 -10.38 -9.82 0.86
C HIS A 463 -10.27 -11.28 1.30
N ALA A 464 -9.77 -11.48 2.51
CA ALA A 464 -9.64 -12.79 3.16
C ALA A 464 -9.99 -12.66 4.64
N TYR A 465 -9.89 -13.76 5.38
CA TYR A 465 -10.24 -13.84 6.79
C TYR A 465 -9.13 -14.56 7.57
N ILE A 466 -8.86 -14.08 8.76
CA ILE A 466 -7.89 -14.65 9.71
C ILE A 466 -8.48 -14.67 11.10
N GLY A 467 -8.12 -15.67 11.92
CA GLY A 467 -8.58 -15.76 13.31
C GLY A 467 -8.33 -14.48 14.09
N SER A 468 -9.39 -13.90 14.67
CA SER A 468 -9.31 -12.64 15.41
C SER A 468 -8.32 -12.69 16.58
N SER A 469 -8.23 -13.83 17.26
CA SER A 469 -7.28 -14.09 18.35
C SER A 469 -5.82 -14.20 17.90
N ASN A 470 -5.55 -14.28 16.59
CA ASN A 470 -4.20 -14.43 16.05
C ASN A 470 -3.54 -13.08 15.75
N LEU A 471 -4.31 -11.99 15.84
CA LEU A 471 -3.84 -10.63 15.58
C LEU A 471 -3.94 -9.78 16.83
N VAL A 472 -2.92 -8.96 17.06
CA VAL A 472 -2.97 -7.84 18.00
C VAL A 472 -3.20 -6.57 17.19
N ILE A 473 -4.28 -5.84 17.48
CA ILE A 473 -4.48 -4.51 16.87
C ILE A 473 -3.48 -3.54 17.50
N VAL A 474 -2.65 -2.92 16.68
CA VAL A 474 -1.57 -2.01 17.11
C VAL A 474 -1.77 -0.58 16.64
N ASN A 475 -2.59 -0.39 15.62
CA ASN A 475 -3.08 0.91 15.18
C ASN A 475 -4.57 0.77 14.86
N GLU A 476 -5.39 1.62 15.47
CA GLU A 476 -6.81 1.74 15.14
C GLU A 476 -6.96 2.73 13.98
N GLY A 477 -7.78 2.35 12.99
CA GLY A 477 -8.17 3.23 11.88
C GLY A 477 -9.05 4.38 12.34
N ARG A 478 -9.13 5.45 11.54
CA ARG A 478 -10.08 6.54 11.79
C ARG A 478 -11.50 6.03 11.58
N GLU A 479 -12.36 6.33 12.54
CA GLU A 479 -13.80 6.15 12.40
C GLU A 479 -14.34 7.22 11.43
N LEU A 480 -14.24 6.95 10.13
CA LEU A 480 -14.82 7.81 9.10
C LEU A 480 -16.33 7.60 9.03
N THR A 481 -17.07 8.68 8.78
CA THR A 481 -18.54 8.66 8.73
C THR A 481 -19.05 9.33 7.46
N GLY A 482 -20.30 9.06 7.10
CA GLY A 482 -20.88 9.65 5.90
C GLY A 482 -20.15 9.19 4.63
N VAL A 483 -19.92 10.14 3.71
CA VAL A 483 -19.19 9.84 2.46
C VAL A 483 -17.69 9.66 2.66
N ASP A 484 -17.13 10.17 3.77
CA ASP A 484 -15.72 9.99 4.06
C ASP A 484 -15.40 8.52 4.38
N ALA A 485 -16.40 7.72 4.81
CA ALA A 485 -16.22 6.29 5.00
C ALA A 485 -15.96 5.52 3.68
N PHE A 486 -16.19 6.13 2.52
CA PHE A 486 -15.89 5.53 1.24
C PHE A 486 -14.45 5.81 0.83
N ARG A 487 -13.66 4.75 0.67
CA ARG A 487 -12.23 4.82 0.35
C ARG A 487 -11.92 5.45 -0.99
N ASP A 488 -12.88 5.43 -1.92
CA ASP A 488 -12.74 6.02 -3.25
C ASP A 488 -13.37 7.42 -3.36
N VAL A 489 -13.91 7.98 -2.26
CA VAL A 489 -14.42 9.35 -2.21
C VAL A 489 -13.37 10.26 -1.57
N ILE A 490 -12.64 10.98 -2.42
CA ILE A 490 -11.55 11.86 -1.98
C ILE A 490 -12.11 13.21 -1.54
N SER A 491 -11.80 13.64 -0.32
CA SER A 491 -12.14 14.97 0.19
C SER A 491 -11.55 16.06 -0.72
N GLY A 492 -12.38 17.03 -1.11
CA GLY A 492 -12.01 18.10 -2.05
C GLY A 492 -12.04 17.70 -3.54
N GLY A 493 -12.38 16.45 -3.88
CA GLY A 493 -12.68 16.09 -5.27
C GLY A 493 -13.85 16.90 -5.83
N TRP A 494 -13.85 17.21 -7.13
CA TRP A 494 -14.93 18.01 -7.76
C TRP A 494 -16.33 17.41 -7.56
N TYR A 495 -16.39 16.10 -7.34
CA TYR A 495 -17.61 15.34 -7.13
C TYR A 495 -18.04 15.26 -5.67
N TYR A 496 -17.16 15.60 -4.72
CA TYR A 496 -17.33 15.31 -3.30
C TYR A 496 -18.66 15.86 -2.77
N ASP A 497 -18.93 17.15 -3.02
CA ASP A 497 -20.16 17.79 -2.55
C ASP A 497 -21.42 17.19 -3.18
N TYR A 498 -21.35 16.77 -4.46
CA TYR A 498 -22.47 16.12 -5.12
C TYR A 498 -22.73 14.73 -4.54
N VAL A 499 -21.68 13.94 -4.31
CA VAL A 499 -21.75 12.61 -3.68
C VAL A 499 -22.31 12.73 -2.27
N LYS A 500 -21.81 13.68 -1.49
CA LYS A 500 -22.32 14.01 -0.17
C LYS A 500 -23.81 14.38 -0.20
N TYR A 501 -24.20 15.26 -1.12
CA TYR A 501 -25.58 15.73 -1.24
C TYR A 501 -26.59 14.57 -1.44
N VAL A 502 -26.28 13.66 -2.37
CA VAL A 502 -27.17 12.52 -2.69
C VAL A 502 -27.08 11.40 -1.65
N TYR A 503 -25.93 11.23 -1.00
CA TYR A 503 -25.73 10.22 0.04
C TYR A 503 -26.45 10.58 1.33
N ASP A 504 -26.29 11.82 1.81
CA ASP A 504 -26.92 12.30 3.05
C ASP A 504 -28.47 12.26 2.97
N ARG A 505 -29.02 12.27 1.74
CA ARG A 505 -30.46 12.15 1.47
C ARG A 505 -30.93 10.72 1.22
N GLY A 506 -30.03 9.74 1.26
CA GLY A 506 -30.34 8.33 0.99
C GLY A 506 -30.72 8.03 -0.46
N ILE A 507 -30.42 8.93 -1.41
CA ILE A 507 -30.79 8.80 -2.82
C ILE A 507 -29.81 7.88 -3.53
N MET A 508 -28.51 8.12 -3.34
CA MET A 508 -27.45 7.21 -3.75
C MET A 508 -26.77 6.64 -2.52
N THR A 509 -26.45 5.35 -2.57
CA THR A 509 -25.74 4.63 -1.51
C THR A 509 -24.43 4.10 -2.06
N GLY A 510 -23.50 3.67 -1.19
CA GLY A 510 -22.30 2.94 -1.61
C GLY A 510 -22.64 1.65 -2.38
N MET A 511 -21.68 1.16 -3.15
CA MET A 511 -21.77 -0.14 -3.83
C MET A 511 -21.55 -1.28 -2.84
N ASN A 512 -20.64 -1.06 -1.90
CA ASN A 512 -20.45 -1.86 -0.70
C ASN A 512 -20.14 -0.89 0.45
N GLY A 513 -20.08 -1.37 1.70
CA GLY A 513 -19.87 -0.51 2.87
C GLY A 513 -18.56 0.32 2.87
N ARG A 514 -17.72 0.23 1.84
CA ARG A 514 -16.40 0.87 1.74
C ARG A 514 -16.16 1.64 0.44
N TYR A 515 -16.98 1.43 -0.59
CA TYR A 515 -16.79 2.07 -1.90
C TYR A 515 -18.09 2.72 -2.37
N PHE A 516 -17.98 3.97 -2.84
CA PHE A 516 -19.06 4.65 -3.53
C PHE A 516 -19.15 4.23 -5.00
N GLY A 517 -18.02 3.86 -5.61
CA GLY A 517 -17.87 3.54 -7.03
C GLY A 517 -17.67 4.78 -7.89
N VAL A 518 -16.75 5.69 -7.52
CA VAL A 518 -16.71 7.04 -8.13
C VAL A 518 -16.53 7.03 -9.65
N ALA A 519 -15.72 6.11 -10.17
CA ALA A 519 -15.47 5.95 -11.61
C ALA A 519 -16.37 4.91 -12.28
N GLU A 520 -17.15 4.14 -11.51
CA GLU A 520 -17.96 3.05 -12.04
C GLU A 520 -19.08 3.59 -12.93
N ASN A 521 -19.29 2.93 -14.07
CA ASN A 521 -20.41 3.24 -14.96
C ASN A 521 -21.72 2.90 -14.25
N LEU A 522 -22.66 3.84 -14.30
CA LEU A 522 -23.94 3.65 -13.65
C LEU A 522 -24.79 2.64 -14.46
N LYS A 523 -25.34 1.65 -13.75
CA LYS A 523 -26.25 0.68 -14.35
C LYS A 523 -27.67 1.22 -14.45
N ARG A 524 -28.43 0.78 -15.45
CA ARG A 524 -29.83 1.17 -15.65
C ARG A 524 -30.72 0.83 -14.44
N ALA A 525 -30.50 -0.32 -13.79
CA ALA A 525 -31.17 -0.69 -12.54
C ALA A 525 -30.85 0.27 -11.37
N GLN A 526 -29.60 0.72 -11.27
CA GLN A 526 -29.20 1.69 -10.25
C GLN A 526 -29.87 3.04 -10.48
N PHE A 527 -29.95 3.51 -11.74
CA PHE A 527 -30.62 4.77 -12.05
C PHE A 527 -32.13 4.73 -11.78
N ALA A 528 -32.81 3.63 -12.10
CA ALA A 528 -34.22 3.45 -11.73
C ALA A 528 -34.42 3.53 -10.22
N THR A 529 -33.52 2.91 -9.45
CA THR A 529 -33.54 2.93 -7.98
C THR A 529 -33.33 4.34 -7.43
N ILE A 530 -32.47 5.15 -8.07
CA ILE A 530 -32.24 6.56 -7.71
C ILE A 530 -33.53 7.37 -7.88
N ILE A 531 -34.20 7.28 -9.04
CA ILE A 531 -35.46 8.01 -9.28
C ILE A 531 -36.56 7.55 -8.33
N TYR A 532 -36.66 6.25 -8.08
CA TYR A 532 -37.60 5.69 -7.11
C TYR A 532 -37.38 6.21 -5.68
N ARG A 533 -36.12 6.37 -5.25
CA ARG A 533 -35.77 6.96 -3.95
C ARG A 533 -36.12 8.44 -3.88
N ILE A 534 -35.89 9.20 -4.95
CA ILE A 534 -36.32 10.61 -5.05
C ILE A 534 -37.84 10.71 -4.90
N ALA A 535 -38.60 9.76 -5.44
CA ALA A 535 -40.06 9.68 -5.28
C ALA A 535 -40.53 9.22 -3.88
N GLY A 536 -39.62 9.00 -2.93
CA GLY A 536 -39.95 8.56 -1.57
C GLY A 536 -40.12 7.05 -1.42
N SER A 537 -39.63 6.25 -2.38
CA SER A 537 -39.73 4.78 -2.38
C SER A 537 -41.16 4.24 -2.18
N PRO A 538 -42.12 4.66 -3.04
CA PRO A 538 -43.54 4.29 -2.91
C PRO A 538 -43.77 2.78 -2.96
N GLU A 539 -44.60 2.27 -2.05
CA GLU A 539 -44.90 0.84 -1.97
C GLU A 539 -45.55 0.32 -3.25
N VAL A 540 -44.98 -0.75 -3.81
CA VAL A 540 -45.51 -1.46 -4.98
C VAL A 540 -45.50 -2.96 -4.72
N LYS A 541 -46.48 -3.66 -5.28
CA LYS A 541 -46.53 -5.13 -5.27
C LYS A 541 -45.73 -5.67 -6.45
N TYR A 542 -45.18 -6.87 -6.28
CA TYR A 542 -44.51 -7.54 -7.40
C TYR A 542 -45.50 -7.81 -8.53
N GLU A 543 -45.15 -7.35 -9.72
CA GLU A 543 -45.81 -7.64 -10.98
C GLU A 543 -44.72 -7.92 -12.02
N PRO A 544 -44.83 -8.98 -12.83
CA PRO A 544 -43.82 -9.35 -13.83
C PRO A 544 -43.90 -8.43 -15.07
N VAL A 545 -43.71 -7.13 -14.89
CA VAL A 545 -43.79 -6.11 -15.96
C VAL A 545 -42.63 -6.19 -16.95
N PHE A 546 -41.51 -6.77 -16.53
CA PHE A 546 -40.35 -7.07 -17.37
C PHE A 546 -39.92 -8.52 -17.12
N TRP A 547 -39.64 -9.26 -18.18
CA TRP A 547 -39.29 -10.68 -18.08
C TRP A 547 -37.90 -10.92 -17.43
N ASP A 548 -37.02 -9.92 -17.47
CA ASP A 548 -35.66 -9.93 -16.93
C ASP A 548 -35.56 -9.27 -15.54
N VAL A 549 -36.69 -8.98 -14.89
CA VAL A 549 -36.75 -8.43 -13.53
C VAL A 549 -37.38 -9.45 -12.58
N PRO A 550 -36.56 -10.29 -11.91
CA PRO A 550 -37.07 -11.24 -10.94
C PRO A 550 -37.54 -10.55 -9.65
N ASP A 551 -38.36 -11.25 -8.88
CA ASP A 551 -38.76 -10.78 -7.55
C ASP A 551 -37.57 -10.80 -6.57
N GLY A 552 -37.58 -9.90 -5.59
CA GLY A 552 -36.59 -9.86 -4.50
C GLY A 552 -35.22 -9.27 -4.84
N THR A 553 -35.01 -8.68 -6.02
CA THR A 553 -33.78 -7.92 -6.30
C THR A 553 -33.89 -6.48 -5.81
N PHE A 554 -32.76 -5.84 -5.52
CA PHE A 554 -32.75 -4.48 -4.92
C PHE A 554 -33.47 -3.42 -5.78
N TYR A 555 -33.62 -3.66 -7.09
CA TYR A 555 -34.24 -2.74 -8.04
C TYR A 555 -35.65 -3.17 -8.49
N THR A 556 -36.18 -4.31 -8.01
CA THR A 556 -37.48 -4.85 -8.45
C THR A 556 -38.60 -3.82 -8.27
N SER A 557 -38.77 -3.27 -7.07
CA SER A 557 -39.79 -2.25 -6.79
C SER A 557 -39.61 -0.99 -7.62
N ALA A 558 -38.37 -0.55 -7.81
CA ALA A 558 -38.05 0.63 -8.60
C ALA A 558 -38.43 0.45 -10.08
N ALA A 559 -38.12 -0.72 -10.66
CA ALA A 559 -38.45 -1.03 -12.05
C ALA A 559 -39.96 -1.11 -12.27
N ILE A 560 -40.70 -1.78 -11.36
CA ILE A 560 -42.16 -1.88 -11.43
C ILE A 560 -42.81 -0.51 -11.32
N TRP A 561 -42.48 0.24 -10.26
CA TRP A 561 -43.05 1.56 -10.04
C TRP A 561 -42.79 2.50 -11.22
N ALA A 562 -41.56 2.51 -11.74
CA ALA A 562 -41.20 3.38 -12.85
C ALA A 562 -41.92 2.99 -14.14
N GLN A 563 -42.18 1.70 -14.38
CA GLN A 563 -42.95 1.24 -15.53
C GLN A 563 -44.43 1.59 -15.41
N MET A 564 -45.04 1.36 -14.24
CA MET A 564 -46.46 1.64 -14.01
C MET A 564 -46.83 3.12 -14.15
N ASN A 565 -45.84 4.02 -14.01
CA ASN A 565 -46.00 5.46 -14.11
C ASN A 565 -45.42 6.05 -15.40
N ASP A 566 -45.12 5.21 -16.40
CA ASP A 566 -44.55 5.59 -17.69
C ASP A 566 -43.22 6.36 -17.61
N ILE A 567 -42.50 6.25 -16.49
CA ILE A 567 -41.20 6.88 -16.26
C ILE A 567 -40.11 6.10 -17.00
N ILE A 568 -40.15 4.77 -16.91
CA ILE A 568 -39.24 3.86 -17.61
C ILE A 568 -40.03 2.91 -18.51
N THR A 569 -39.57 2.76 -19.75
CA THR A 569 -40.04 1.75 -20.69
C THR A 569 -38.97 0.68 -20.89
N GLY A 570 -39.38 -0.52 -21.32
CA GLY A 570 -38.44 -1.55 -21.78
C GLY A 570 -37.80 -1.17 -23.11
N TYR A 571 -36.74 -1.89 -23.51
CA TYR A 571 -36.14 -1.69 -24.82
C TYR A 571 -37.13 -2.06 -25.92
N THR A 572 -37.16 -1.26 -26.98
CA THR A 572 -38.05 -1.48 -28.12
C THR A 572 -37.71 -2.73 -28.93
N SER A 573 -36.50 -3.27 -28.77
CA SER A 573 -36.02 -4.47 -29.46
C SER A 573 -36.67 -5.76 -28.94
N ASP A 574 -36.83 -5.89 -27.63
CA ASP A 574 -37.24 -7.15 -26.98
C ASP A 574 -38.11 -6.97 -25.73
N GLY A 575 -38.43 -5.74 -25.34
CA GLY A 575 -39.23 -5.41 -24.17
C GLY A 575 -38.51 -5.60 -22.83
N SER A 576 -37.22 -5.93 -22.80
CA SER A 576 -36.45 -6.11 -21.57
C SER A 576 -36.20 -4.80 -20.83
N PHE A 577 -35.97 -4.89 -19.51
CA PHE A 577 -35.57 -3.75 -18.68
C PHE A 577 -34.10 -3.38 -18.89
N GLY A 578 -33.21 -4.37 -19.05
CA GLY A 578 -31.76 -4.16 -19.25
C GLY A 578 -31.05 -3.74 -17.96
N GLY A 579 -31.39 -4.34 -16.82
CA GLY A 579 -30.96 -3.84 -15.51
C GLY A 579 -29.43 -3.78 -15.31
N GLY A 580 -28.68 -4.69 -15.92
CA GLY A 580 -27.22 -4.78 -15.86
C GLY A 580 -26.47 -3.91 -16.88
N ASP A 581 -27.19 -3.24 -17.79
CA ASP A 581 -26.59 -2.42 -18.84
C ASP A 581 -26.14 -1.07 -18.29
N ASP A 582 -25.07 -0.52 -18.87
CA ASP A 582 -24.67 0.86 -18.62
C ASP A 582 -25.74 1.81 -19.17
N ILE A 583 -26.19 2.76 -18.36
CA ILE A 583 -27.19 3.73 -18.79
C ILE A 583 -26.54 4.85 -19.59
N THR A 584 -27.11 5.19 -20.74
CA THR A 584 -26.62 6.31 -21.56
C THR A 584 -27.15 7.65 -21.05
N ARG A 585 -26.43 8.73 -21.36
CA ARG A 585 -26.83 10.10 -20.96
C ARG A 585 -28.19 10.51 -21.51
N GLU A 586 -28.52 10.09 -22.74
CA GLU A 586 -29.84 10.38 -23.32
C GLU A 586 -30.97 9.60 -22.66
N GLN A 587 -30.70 8.37 -22.19
CA GLN A 587 -31.65 7.59 -21.41
C GLN A 587 -31.87 8.22 -20.03
N MET A 588 -30.82 8.69 -19.36
CA MET A 588 -30.94 9.41 -18.09
C MET A 588 -31.83 10.65 -18.25
N ALA A 589 -31.56 11.49 -19.27
CA ALA A 589 -32.35 12.68 -19.56
C ALA A 589 -33.82 12.32 -19.83
N THR A 590 -34.07 11.29 -20.63
CA THR A 590 -35.42 10.82 -20.96
C THR A 590 -36.20 10.37 -19.73
N ILE A 591 -35.57 9.59 -18.86
CA ILE A 591 -36.22 9.09 -17.63
C ILE A 591 -36.50 10.24 -16.66
N MET A 592 -35.56 11.17 -16.48
CA MET A 592 -35.76 12.35 -15.62
C MET A 592 -36.82 13.29 -16.17
N PHE A 593 -36.90 13.45 -17.49
CA PHE A 593 -37.94 14.24 -18.15
C PHE A 593 -39.33 13.65 -17.90
N ARG A 594 -39.48 12.33 -18.09
CA ARG A 594 -40.74 11.62 -17.82
C ARG A 594 -41.11 11.67 -16.33
N TYR A 595 -40.13 11.52 -15.44
CA TYR A 595 -40.35 11.69 -14.00
C TYR A 595 -40.82 13.10 -13.64
N ALA A 596 -40.20 14.14 -14.22
CA ALA A 596 -40.63 15.51 -14.00
C ALA A 596 -42.07 15.76 -14.51
N GLN A 597 -42.43 15.20 -15.66
CA GLN A 597 -43.80 15.23 -16.17
C GLN A 597 -44.78 14.51 -15.24
N HIS A 598 -44.40 13.33 -14.74
CA HIS A 598 -45.18 12.56 -13.79
C HIS A 598 -45.46 13.35 -12.50
N CYS A 599 -44.47 14.08 -12.00
CA CYS A 599 -44.61 14.96 -10.84
C CYS A 599 -45.34 16.29 -11.13
N GLY A 600 -45.69 16.57 -12.38
CA GLY A 600 -46.33 17.83 -12.78
C GLY A 600 -45.39 19.04 -12.77
N TYR A 601 -44.09 18.82 -12.88
CA TYR A 601 -43.10 19.90 -12.96
C TYR A 601 -43.08 20.57 -14.34
N ASP A 602 -42.59 21.83 -14.39
CA ASP A 602 -42.44 22.55 -15.65
C ASP A 602 -41.32 21.95 -16.49
N THR A 603 -41.73 21.26 -17.56
CA THR A 603 -40.83 20.69 -18.56
C THR A 603 -40.96 21.40 -19.91
N SER A 604 -41.36 22.68 -19.96
CA SER A 604 -41.59 23.42 -21.21
C SER A 604 -40.32 23.98 -21.85
N GLN A 605 -39.27 24.20 -21.05
CA GLN A 605 -38.01 24.78 -21.54
C GLN A 605 -37.31 23.86 -22.54
N ARG A 606 -36.71 24.47 -23.57
CA ARG A 606 -35.95 23.78 -24.62
C ARG A 606 -34.71 24.60 -24.96
N GLY A 607 -33.54 23.97 -24.90
CA GLY A 607 -32.26 24.56 -25.29
C GLY A 607 -31.94 24.18 -26.72
N ASP A 608 -31.23 25.06 -27.43
CA ASP A 608 -30.72 24.74 -28.76
C ASP A 608 -29.52 23.80 -28.63
N ILE A 609 -29.76 22.51 -28.88
CA ILE A 609 -28.71 21.49 -28.84
C ILE A 609 -27.93 21.39 -30.15
N SER A 610 -28.33 22.09 -31.23
CA SER A 610 -27.64 22.01 -32.53
C SER A 610 -26.23 22.63 -32.50
N MET A 611 -25.93 23.42 -31.46
CA MET A 611 -24.60 23.97 -31.22
C MET A 611 -23.56 22.92 -30.82
N TYR A 612 -23.98 21.74 -30.40
CA TYR A 612 -23.08 20.65 -30.01
C TYR A 612 -22.69 19.81 -31.24
N PRO A 613 -21.38 19.54 -31.47
CA PRO A 613 -20.93 18.79 -32.64
C PRO A 613 -21.52 17.38 -32.79
N ASP A 614 -21.94 16.78 -31.68
CA ASP A 614 -22.48 15.42 -31.61
C ASP A 614 -24.01 15.38 -31.44
N ALA A 615 -24.71 16.49 -31.67
CA ALA A 615 -26.17 16.58 -31.56
C ALA A 615 -26.91 15.58 -32.48
N THR A 616 -26.31 15.23 -33.62
CA THR A 616 -26.86 14.22 -34.55
C THR A 616 -26.85 12.79 -34.00
N ASN A 617 -26.11 12.54 -32.91
CA ASN A 617 -26.07 11.24 -32.23
C ASN A 617 -27.19 11.08 -31.19
N VAL A 618 -28.02 12.11 -30.98
CA VAL A 618 -29.19 12.03 -30.10
C VAL A 618 -30.28 11.21 -30.79
N SER A 619 -30.73 10.14 -30.13
CA SER A 619 -31.84 9.33 -30.64
C SER A 619 -33.14 10.13 -30.70
N GLY A 620 -33.98 9.83 -31.69
CA GLY A 620 -35.26 10.54 -31.87
C GLY A 620 -36.14 10.53 -30.63
N PHE A 621 -36.17 9.43 -29.87
CA PHE A 621 -36.96 9.32 -28.63
C PHE A 621 -36.46 10.25 -27.50
N ALA A 622 -35.19 10.66 -27.54
CA ALA A 622 -34.54 11.44 -26.49
C ALA A 622 -34.44 12.93 -26.84
N SER A 623 -34.75 13.33 -28.08
CA SER A 623 -34.52 14.69 -28.57
C SER A 623 -35.14 15.77 -27.69
N GLU A 624 -36.43 15.62 -27.32
CA GLU A 624 -37.09 16.59 -26.43
C GLU A 624 -36.48 16.62 -25.03
N ALA A 625 -36.19 15.44 -24.47
CA ALA A 625 -35.62 15.34 -23.13
C ALA A 625 -34.21 15.92 -23.08
N MET A 626 -33.40 15.75 -24.13
CA MET A 626 -32.07 16.33 -24.23
C MET A 626 -32.11 17.85 -24.38
N GLN A 627 -33.05 18.38 -25.17
CA GLN A 627 -33.27 19.83 -25.28
C GLN A 627 -33.71 20.42 -23.94
N TRP A 628 -34.62 19.76 -23.23
CA TRP A 628 -35.04 20.18 -21.89
C TRP A 628 -33.88 20.13 -20.89
N ALA A 629 -33.17 19.00 -20.81
CA ALA A 629 -32.06 18.80 -19.88
C ALA A 629 -30.90 19.78 -20.12
N SER A 630 -30.66 20.16 -21.38
CA SER A 630 -29.74 21.24 -21.75
C SER A 630 -30.24 22.60 -21.27
N ALA A 631 -31.52 22.93 -21.51
CA ALA A 631 -32.12 24.22 -21.14
C ALA A 631 -32.01 24.51 -19.64
N ILE A 632 -32.35 23.53 -18.81
CA ILE A 632 -32.39 23.69 -17.35
C ILE A 632 -31.03 23.36 -16.69
N GLY A 633 -29.99 23.11 -17.49
CA GLY A 633 -28.62 22.94 -17.01
C GLY A 633 -28.33 21.62 -16.29
N LEU A 634 -29.16 20.59 -16.45
CA LEU A 634 -28.86 19.23 -15.97
C LEU A 634 -27.63 18.68 -16.69
N ILE A 635 -27.64 18.80 -18.02
CA ILE A 635 -26.56 18.40 -18.92
C ILE A 635 -25.91 19.67 -19.46
N LYS A 636 -24.69 19.98 -19.00
CA LYS A 636 -23.94 21.19 -19.38
C LYS A 636 -22.93 20.96 -20.52
N GLY A 637 -22.96 19.79 -21.14
CA GLY A 637 -21.93 19.31 -22.04
C GLY A 637 -20.63 18.92 -21.34
N ASP A 638 -19.82 18.10 -22.00
CA ASP A 638 -18.49 17.65 -21.57
C ASP A 638 -17.50 17.94 -22.71
N ASN A 639 -16.52 18.82 -22.46
CA ASN A 639 -15.59 19.34 -23.47
C ASN A 639 -16.26 19.82 -24.78
N GLY A 640 -17.44 20.43 -24.65
CA GLY A 640 -18.21 20.94 -25.78
C GLY A 640 -19.08 19.91 -26.52
N MET A 641 -19.24 18.70 -25.99
CA MET A 641 -20.10 17.63 -26.54
C MET A 641 -21.27 17.28 -25.60
N LEU A 642 -22.39 16.78 -26.11
CA LEU A 642 -23.51 16.26 -25.30
C LEU A 642 -23.23 14.86 -24.75
N ASN A 643 -22.52 14.06 -25.55
CA ASN A 643 -22.23 12.65 -25.42
C ASN A 643 -23.48 11.78 -25.19
N PRO A 644 -24.51 11.81 -26.07
CA PRO A 644 -25.81 11.20 -25.79
C PRO A 644 -25.77 9.67 -25.62
N GLN A 645 -24.88 9.00 -26.37
CA GLN A 645 -24.68 7.55 -26.33
C GLN A 645 -23.66 7.11 -25.27
N GLY A 646 -22.91 8.04 -24.68
CA GLY A 646 -21.94 7.72 -23.64
C GLY A 646 -22.61 7.35 -22.33
N SER A 647 -21.97 6.49 -21.56
CA SER A 647 -22.36 6.20 -20.17
C SER A 647 -22.00 7.37 -19.25
N ALA A 648 -22.71 7.46 -18.12
CA ALA A 648 -22.33 8.34 -17.03
C ALA A 648 -21.77 7.51 -15.88
N SER A 649 -20.62 7.94 -15.33
CA SER A 649 -20.17 7.36 -14.07
C SER A 649 -21.10 7.78 -12.91
N ARG A 650 -21.02 7.06 -11.79
CA ARG A 650 -21.84 7.32 -10.61
C ARG A 650 -21.69 8.76 -10.09
N VAL A 651 -20.49 9.34 -10.12
CA VAL A 651 -20.30 10.75 -9.70
C VAL A 651 -20.91 11.76 -10.67
N HIS A 652 -20.88 11.49 -11.97
CA HIS A 652 -21.58 12.32 -12.94
C HIS A 652 -23.10 12.26 -12.74
N CYS A 653 -23.62 11.07 -12.42
CA CYS A 653 -25.02 10.93 -12.01
C CYS A 653 -25.33 11.72 -10.73
N ALA A 654 -24.49 11.63 -9.70
CA ALA A 654 -24.67 12.40 -8.46
C ALA A 654 -24.78 13.91 -8.75
N ALA A 655 -23.93 14.44 -9.63
CA ALA A 655 -23.98 15.83 -10.06
C ALA A 655 -25.26 16.19 -10.84
N ILE A 656 -25.70 15.32 -11.76
CA ILE A 656 -26.94 15.52 -12.54
C ILE A 656 -28.18 15.50 -11.62
N ILE A 657 -28.24 14.55 -10.69
CA ILE A 657 -29.34 14.42 -9.73
C ILE A 657 -29.37 15.60 -8.77
N THR A 658 -28.22 16.04 -8.25
CA THR A 658 -28.14 17.22 -7.38
C THR A 658 -28.72 18.45 -8.08
N ARG A 659 -28.33 18.71 -9.33
CA ARG A 659 -28.87 19.83 -10.13
C ARG A 659 -30.37 19.73 -10.35
N PHE A 660 -30.88 18.52 -10.60
CA PHE A 660 -32.32 18.28 -10.76
C PHE A 660 -33.09 18.61 -9.49
N MET A 661 -32.60 18.14 -8.35
CA MET A 661 -33.22 18.42 -7.05
C MET A 661 -33.14 19.89 -6.70
N GLU A 662 -32.02 20.56 -6.93
CA GLU A 662 -31.87 22.00 -6.70
C GLU A 662 -32.80 22.82 -7.58
N PHE A 663 -32.91 22.47 -8.86
CA PHE A 663 -33.78 23.17 -9.81
C PHE A 663 -35.26 23.12 -9.39
N TYR A 664 -35.73 21.95 -8.97
CA TYR A 664 -37.11 21.75 -8.52
C TYR A 664 -37.33 21.94 -7.00
N LYS A 665 -36.27 22.24 -6.24
CA LYS A 665 -36.28 22.47 -4.79
C LYS A 665 -36.83 21.29 -3.99
N LEU A 666 -36.31 20.10 -4.29
CA LEU A 666 -36.70 18.82 -3.68
C LEU A 666 -35.96 18.51 -2.38
#